data_AF-A0A0R2BXQ5-F1
#
_entry.id   AF-A0A0R2BXQ5-F1
#
_cell.length_a   1.000
_cell.length_b   1.000
_cell.length_c   1.000
_cell.angle_alpha   90.00
_cell.angle_beta   90.00
_cell.angle_gamma   90.00
#
_symmetry.space_group_name_H-M   'P 1'
#
loop_
_entity.id
_entity.type
_entity.pdbx_description
1 polymer ?
#
loop_
_entity_poly.entity_id
_entity_poly.type
_entity_poly.pdbx_seq_one_letter_code
_entity_poly.pdbx_strand_id
1 'polypeptide(L)'
;MNFQVLVNDLNNLRVAGTEDGKLTKEHKEKILNYLKTTDKTVYMLRLIAKTVGIDTTQIKGYRIDKDNKPEFHSLAAYRRARKALKKEEIDLLDFPVAFLDDLGRILTLNTENGEIRKALNDPEFKAKYQFLNEDLIDKLIENKAAFNLSSNNKWHRFSLRTMKLLIPEMMVTSKEQMTILNDMGLLKQDERDYSNKDQIDIKILQDEIYNPVVRKSVKQTIKIFNVLWKKYNKEIAYVVVEMPREKNSADAKKRKEDNQKKYKKEKDESFESFRELTGLSEEGLENKINKFHQLSLMIRLWYQQEGRCPYSGKSIDPEDLLYKPALFQIDHIIPLSVSLDDGLNNKVLCYADMNQQKAKQTPYAFMQSDKGQGFEKLTAYVKNNNRLPGNKKRNLLNTDDLNDIETRKRFIARNLVDTRYASRVVLNELQAFINSKETNVKVSVIRGKLTHKLREKWNLEKSRETHYHHAVDASIIAVTPKLKLWKQAGYSLFPEKVEEQEINIGIGEIVSDKRFAELVYTLPFEETYLNQLRHLEPRIKFKHQVDKKMNRKVSDATIYATRMAQVGKDKRENRYFLGKIKDIYSLNGYIKFKKIYNKDKSKFLMYQKDPKTFNKLETILKGYPDSTELVQQSGKVKKVNVDPFEMYRQENGLIRKYSKRDNGPIIRSMKYYDSKVGNSIDITPNGAKNNVILQSINPWRTDVYYNYEKQDYEIMGIKYCDLRFYKGKYGITLEHYKEVKNKEGISRNAEFIFSLYRNDRIKVVDTGNNLSEEFLFGSRTNPSMKNYVELKPIDRKQYDTESVNVYGKVSNGRLIKKFSKREFKIYKVNTDELGNPFYLKKEANFPKDIIDK
;
A
#
# COMPACT_ATOMS: atom_id res chain seq x y z
N MET A 1 31.06 15.22 -6.98
CA MET A 1 30.45 16.17 -6.00
C MET A 1 29.48 17.07 -6.76
N ASN A 2 28.21 17.20 -6.33
CA ASN A 2 27.09 17.64 -7.19
C ASN A 2 27.08 19.15 -7.53
N PHE A 3 28.00 19.61 -8.38
CA PHE A 3 28.05 21.00 -8.87
C PHE A 3 26.82 21.39 -9.67
N GLN A 4 26.29 20.48 -10.49
CA GLN A 4 25.12 20.72 -11.32
C GLN A 4 23.89 21.16 -10.50
N VAL A 5 23.63 20.53 -9.35
CA VAL A 5 22.48 20.86 -8.49
C VAL A 5 22.59 22.29 -7.92
N LEU A 6 23.80 22.73 -7.56
CA LEU A 6 24.03 24.10 -7.09
C LEU A 6 23.71 25.10 -8.20
N VAL A 7 24.23 24.90 -9.41
CA VAL A 7 23.99 25.84 -10.52
C VAL A 7 22.51 25.84 -10.90
N ASN A 8 21.83 24.68 -10.83
CA ASN A 8 20.39 24.60 -11.04
C ASN A 8 19.61 25.42 -10.00
N ASP A 9 19.97 25.30 -8.72
CA ASP A 9 19.34 26.08 -7.65
C ASP A 9 19.50 27.58 -7.93
N LEU A 10 20.68 28.04 -8.35
CA LEU A 10 20.97 29.44 -8.66
C LEU A 10 20.16 29.96 -9.86
N ASN A 11 20.02 29.17 -10.93
CA ASN A 11 19.26 29.57 -12.12
C ASN A 11 17.75 29.65 -11.86
N ASN A 12 17.24 28.87 -10.90
CA ASN A 12 15.83 28.91 -10.51
C ASN A 12 15.45 30.13 -9.66
N LEU A 13 16.42 30.86 -9.10
CA LEU A 13 16.13 32.04 -8.29
C LEU A 13 15.55 33.18 -9.14
N ARG A 14 14.77 34.03 -8.47
CA ARG A 14 14.36 35.34 -8.94
C ARG A 14 14.93 36.37 -7.98
N VAL A 15 15.72 37.30 -8.51
CA VAL A 15 16.55 38.22 -7.72
C VAL A 15 16.23 39.65 -8.13
N ALA A 16 15.51 40.38 -7.28
CA ALA A 16 15.22 41.79 -7.56
C ALA A 16 16.52 42.61 -7.52
N GLY A 17 16.70 43.56 -8.45
CA GLY A 17 17.92 44.38 -8.54
C GLY A 17 18.96 43.92 -9.57
N THR A 18 18.66 42.89 -10.37
CA THR A 18 19.42 42.53 -11.58
C THR A 18 18.58 42.85 -12.81
N GLU A 19 19.19 43.26 -13.93
CA GLU A 19 18.47 43.71 -15.14
C GLU A 19 17.42 42.69 -15.62
N ASP A 20 17.79 41.40 -15.64
CA ASP A 20 16.90 40.31 -16.06
C ASP A 20 16.21 39.56 -14.90
N GLY A 21 16.35 40.03 -13.65
CA GLY A 21 15.85 39.34 -12.46
C GLY A 21 16.52 37.99 -12.17
N LYS A 22 17.68 37.72 -12.76
CA LYS A 22 18.44 36.46 -12.73
C LYS A 22 19.92 36.67 -12.41
N LEU A 23 20.58 35.63 -11.91
CA LEU A 23 22.02 35.65 -11.63
C LEU A 23 22.83 35.50 -12.92
N THR A 24 23.82 36.39 -13.12
CA THR A 24 24.78 36.35 -14.22
C THR A 24 25.84 35.26 -14.00
N LYS A 25 26.63 34.97 -15.04
CA LYS A 25 27.78 34.06 -14.97
C LYS A 25 28.77 34.47 -13.87
N GLU A 26 29.14 35.75 -13.80
CA GLU A 26 30.06 36.26 -12.78
C GLU A 26 29.54 36.05 -11.36
N HIS A 27 28.24 36.28 -11.12
CA HIS A 27 27.64 36.03 -9.80
C HIS A 27 27.79 34.56 -9.39
N LYS A 28 27.51 33.64 -10.32
CA LYS A 28 27.63 32.19 -10.07
C LYS A 28 29.08 31.78 -9.82
N GLU A 29 30.03 32.32 -10.57
CA GLU A 29 31.46 32.05 -10.39
C GLU A 29 31.97 32.58 -9.04
N LYS A 30 31.58 33.79 -8.62
CA LYS A 30 31.89 34.33 -7.29
C LYS A 30 31.36 33.44 -6.17
N ILE A 31 30.10 33.01 -6.26
CA ILE A 31 29.48 32.09 -5.29
C ILE A 31 30.21 30.75 -5.27
N LEU A 32 30.50 30.17 -6.44
CA LEU A 32 31.16 28.87 -6.55
C LEU A 32 32.59 28.92 -6.00
N ASN A 33 33.36 29.95 -6.33
CA ASN A 33 34.72 30.14 -5.83
C ASN A 33 34.72 30.32 -4.31
N TYR A 34 33.80 31.11 -3.75
CA TYR A 34 33.64 31.23 -2.31
C TYR A 34 33.33 29.89 -1.65
N LEU A 35 32.42 29.09 -2.22
CA LEU A 35 32.07 27.78 -1.68
C LEU A 35 33.21 26.76 -1.76
N LYS A 36 34.08 26.87 -2.77
CA LYS A 36 35.24 25.98 -2.93
C LYS A 36 36.36 26.28 -1.94
N THR A 37 36.53 27.54 -1.53
CA THR A 37 37.67 27.99 -0.71
C THR A 37 37.34 28.19 0.76
N THR A 38 36.08 28.42 1.12
CA THR A 38 35.67 28.75 2.49
C THR A 38 35.64 27.54 3.43
N ASP A 39 36.25 27.70 4.60
CA ASP A 39 36.21 26.73 5.71
C ASP A 39 35.14 27.10 6.77
N LYS A 40 34.39 28.19 6.55
CA LYS A 40 33.35 28.71 7.46
C LYS A 40 31.97 28.08 7.19
N THR A 41 31.08 28.18 8.19
CA THR A 41 29.66 27.87 8.01
C THR A 41 29.06 28.80 6.96
N VAL A 42 28.34 28.25 5.98
CA VAL A 42 27.79 29.01 4.86
C VAL A 42 26.29 29.15 5.00
N TYR A 43 25.84 30.40 5.02
CA TYR A 43 24.44 30.78 4.91
C TYR A 43 24.16 31.22 3.46
N MET A 44 23.67 30.29 2.63
CA MET A 44 23.55 30.50 1.17
C MET A 44 22.76 31.75 0.80
N LEU A 45 21.61 31.99 1.45
CA LEU A 45 20.78 33.16 1.16
C LEU A 45 21.52 34.48 1.40
N ARG A 46 22.29 34.56 2.50
CA ARG A 46 23.13 35.73 2.81
C ARG A 46 24.31 35.89 1.85
N LEU A 47 24.91 34.78 1.43
CA LEU A 47 26.00 34.79 0.45
C LEU A 47 25.51 35.33 -0.90
N ILE A 48 24.36 34.87 -1.38
CA ILE A 48 23.76 35.33 -2.64
C ILE A 48 23.41 36.82 -2.55
N ALA A 49 22.72 37.22 -1.48
CA ALA A 49 22.35 38.61 -1.21
C ALA A 49 23.58 39.54 -1.21
N LYS A 50 24.66 39.15 -0.52
CA LYS A 50 25.92 39.90 -0.49
C LYS A 50 26.62 39.96 -1.85
N THR A 51 26.55 38.89 -2.64
CA THR A 51 27.21 38.83 -3.96
C THR A 51 26.56 39.80 -4.96
N VAL A 52 25.25 40.01 -4.84
CA VAL A 52 24.46 40.88 -5.72
C VAL A 52 24.30 42.30 -5.16
N GLY A 53 24.43 42.47 -3.83
CA GLY A 53 24.28 43.77 -3.17
C GLY A 53 22.83 44.10 -2.76
N ILE A 54 22.03 43.09 -2.43
CA ILE A 54 20.59 43.22 -2.13
C ILE A 54 20.23 42.65 -0.76
N ASP A 55 18.98 42.84 -0.32
CA ASP A 55 18.46 42.22 0.90
C ASP A 55 17.95 40.78 0.66
N THR A 56 18.00 39.95 1.69
CA THR A 56 17.55 38.54 1.64
C THR A 56 16.06 38.38 1.32
N THR A 57 15.20 39.36 1.64
CA THR A 57 13.76 39.35 1.33
C THR A 57 13.45 39.52 -0.16
N GLN A 58 14.43 39.98 -0.94
CA GLN A 58 14.32 40.24 -2.37
C GLN A 58 14.69 39.04 -3.25
N ILE A 59 15.00 37.89 -2.63
CA ILE A 59 15.31 36.64 -3.32
C ILE A 59 14.11 35.69 -3.20
N LYS A 60 13.61 35.20 -4.35
CA LYS A 60 12.50 34.23 -4.42
C LYS A 60 12.90 33.02 -5.29
N GLY A 61 12.09 31.97 -5.27
CA GLY A 61 12.29 30.79 -6.15
C GLY A 61 13.29 29.73 -5.64
N TYR A 62 13.70 29.80 -4.37
CA TYR A 62 14.52 28.77 -3.74
C TYR A 62 13.69 27.56 -3.29
N ARG A 63 14.34 26.41 -3.09
CA ARG A 63 13.69 25.22 -2.53
C ARG A 63 13.35 25.42 -1.06
N ILE A 64 12.31 24.75 -0.56
CA ILE A 64 11.92 24.77 0.85
C ILE A 64 11.93 23.37 1.45
N ASP A 65 12.40 23.25 2.69
CA ASP A 65 12.40 21.99 3.42
C ASP A 65 11.02 21.67 4.04
N LYS A 66 10.94 20.57 4.80
CA LYS A 66 9.68 20.14 5.45
C LYS A 66 9.15 21.12 6.50
N ASP A 67 10.02 21.98 7.02
CA ASP A 67 9.72 23.00 8.03
C ASP A 67 9.52 24.38 7.38
N ASN A 68 9.43 24.44 6.05
CA ASN A 68 9.31 25.65 5.23
C ASN A 68 10.51 26.60 5.32
N LYS A 69 11.70 26.10 5.64
CA LYS A 69 12.93 26.91 5.62
C LYS A 69 13.60 26.85 4.25
N PRO A 70 14.29 27.92 3.81
CA PRO A 70 15.03 27.92 2.55
C PRO A 70 16.10 26.82 2.52
N GLU A 71 16.09 26.00 1.47
CA GLU A 71 17.02 24.90 1.22
C GLU A 71 17.84 25.19 -0.06
N PHE A 72 19.16 25.08 0.06
CA PHE A 72 20.10 25.28 -1.05
C PHE A 72 21.17 24.21 -1.03
N HIS A 73 21.60 23.76 -2.21
CA HIS A 73 22.83 23.00 -2.30
C HIS A 73 24.03 23.91 -1.98
N SER A 74 24.89 23.49 -1.04
CA SER A 74 26.00 24.32 -0.54
C SER A 74 27.35 23.61 -0.65
N LEU A 75 27.46 22.61 -1.51
CA LEU A 75 28.66 21.76 -1.65
C LEU A 75 29.15 21.18 -0.31
N ALA A 76 28.23 20.87 0.61
CA ALA A 76 28.55 20.48 1.97
C ALA A 76 29.42 19.21 2.08
N ALA A 77 29.27 18.26 1.15
CA ALA A 77 30.14 17.07 1.08
C ALA A 77 31.57 17.45 0.67
N TYR A 78 31.72 18.27 -0.38
CA TYR A 78 33.03 18.77 -0.81
C TYR A 78 33.73 19.56 0.30
N ARG A 79 33.04 20.52 0.93
CA ARG A 79 33.62 21.35 1.99
C ARG A 79 34.05 20.54 3.22
N ARG A 80 33.27 19.54 3.62
CA ARG A 80 33.65 18.64 4.72
C ARG A 80 34.85 17.77 4.36
N ALA A 81 34.86 17.19 3.16
CA ALA A 81 35.99 16.39 2.68
C ALA A 81 37.27 17.24 2.60
N ARG A 82 37.20 18.44 2.02
CA ARG A 82 38.32 19.40 1.97
C ARG A 82 38.81 19.76 3.37
N LYS A 83 37.91 20.11 4.29
CA LYS A 83 38.29 20.46 5.67
C LYS A 83 38.96 19.29 6.42
N ALA A 84 38.53 18.05 6.15
CA ALA A 84 39.13 16.87 6.75
C ALA A 84 40.52 16.60 6.17
N LEU A 85 40.65 16.59 4.85
CA LEU A 85 41.92 16.33 4.15
C LEU A 85 42.95 17.44 4.32
N LYS A 86 42.52 18.70 4.48
CA LYS A 86 43.41 19.82 4.76
C LYS A 86 44.14 19.68 6.11
N LYS A 87 43.60 18.89 7.05
CA LYS A 87 44.32 18.53 8.29
C LYS A 87 45.47 17.56 8.05
N GLU A 88 45.38 16.78 6.97
CA GLU A 88 46.42 15.86 6.50
C GLU A 88 47.31 16.50 5.42
N GLU A 89 47.31 17.84 5.36
CA GLU A 89 48.08 18.65 4.38
C GLU A 89 47.68 18.41 2.91
N ILE A 90 46.48 17.90 2.66
CA ILE A 90 45.95 17.66 1.30
C ILE A 90 44.82 18.64 0.99
N ASP A 91 44.97 19.48 -0.06
CA ASP A 91 43.87 20.30 -0.57
C ASP A 91 43.18 19.62 -1.77
N LEU A 92 41.85 19.49 -1.67
CA LEU A 92 41.04 18.96 -2.78
C LEU A 92 41.08 19.84 -4.04
N LEU A 93 41.50 21.11 -3.92
CA LEU A 93 41.66 22.01 -5.06
C LEU A 93 42.80 21.59 -6.00
N ASP A 94 43.78 20.85 -5.49
CA ASP A 94 44.97 20.43 -6.25
C ASP A 94 44.66 19.24 -7.16
N PHE A 95 43.53 18.56 -6.94
CA PHE A 95 43.16 17.39 -7.71
C PHE A 95 42.33 17.71 -8.96
N PRO A 96 42.56 16.98 -10.08
CA PRO A 96 41.71 17.08 -11.26
C PRO A 96 40.25 16.75 -10.95
N VAL A 97 39.31 17.48 -11.56
CA VAL A 97 37.86 17.21 -11.40
C VAL A 97 37.52 15.77 -11.79
N ALA A 98 38.17 15.23 -12.82
CA ALA A 98 37.99 13.84 -13.25
C ALA A 98 38.36 12.84 -12.14
N PHE A 99 39.42 13.10 -11.38
CA PHE A 99 39.81 12.28 -10.24
C PHE A 99 38.75 12.34 -9.14
N LEU A 100 38.24 13.53 -8.80
CA LEU A 100 37.21 13.68 -7.78
C LEU A 100 35.89 12.99 -8.15
N ASP A 101 35.54 12.95 -9.43
CA ASP A 101 34.37 12.23 -9.93
C ASP A 101 34.55 10.71 -9.80
N ASP A 102 35.72 10.19 -10.22
CA ASP A 102 36.02 8.76 -10.11
C ASP A 102 36.16 8.30 -8.65
N LEU A 103 36.83 9.08 -7.81
CA LEU A 103 36.94 8.87 -6.37
C LEU A 103 35.54 8.85 -5.74
N GLY A 104 34.68 9.80 -6.11
CA GLY A 104 33.29 9.83 -5.69
C GLY A 104 32.55 8.54 -6.03
N ARG A 105 32.74 7.99 -7.23
CA ARG A 105 32.16 6.70 -7.66
C ARG A 105 32.67 5.53 -6.82
N ILE A 106 33.99 5.43 -6.64
CA ILE A 106 34.63 4.34 -5.87
C ILE A 106 34.14 4.34 -4.43
N LEU A 107 34.18 5.49 -3.76
CA LEU A 107 33.74 5.61 -2.37
C LEU A 107 32.24 5.37 -2.21
N THR A 108 31.42 5.69 -3.21
CA THR A 108 29.97 5.46 -3.17
C THR A 108 29.61 3.99 -3.36
N LEU A 109 30.33 3.29 -4.25
CA LEU A 109 30.09 1.89 -4.59
C LEU A 109 30.57 0.95 -3.47
N ASN A 110 31.72 1.26 -2.87
CA ASN A 110 32.40 0.40 -1.91
C ASN A 110 32.27 0.94 -0.48
N THR A 111 31.80 0.11 0.45
CA THR A 111 31.68 0.49 1.87
C THR A 111 32.89 0.08 2.71
N GLU A 112 33.61 -0.96 2.29
CA GLU A 112 34.72 -1.56 3.03
C GLU A 112 36.07 -0.97 2.61
N ASN A 113 36.97 -0.77 3.57
CA ASN A 113 38.29 -0.18 3.30
C ASN A 113 39.11 -1.03 2.32
N GLY A 114 38.99 -2.37 2.39
CA GLY A 114 39.69 -3.29 1.49
C GLY A 114 39.31 -3.11 0.02
N GLU A 115 38.00 -3.06 -0.28
CA GLU A 115 37.51 -2.85 -1.64
C GLU A 115 37.82 -1.45 -2.18
N ILE A 116 37.79 -0.42 -1.33
CA ILE A 116 38.22 0.93 -1.71
C ILE A 116 39.71 0.93 -2.05
N ARG A 117 40.56 0.33 -1.19
CA ARG A 117 42.00 0.24 -1.43
C ARG A 117 42.29 -0.53 -2.71
N LYS A 118 41.63 -1.66 -2.94
CA LYS A 118 41.75 -2.45 -4.17
C LYS A 118 41.38 -1.64 -5.41
N ALA A 119 40.30 -0.87 -5.36
CA ALA A 119 39.87 -0.02 -6.48
C ALA A 119 40.82 1.17 -6.74
N LEU A 120 41.43 1.75 -5.71
CA LEU A 120 42.42 2.83 -5.85
C LEU A 120 43.80 2.31 -6.25
N ASN A 121 44.13 1.05 -5.93
CA ASN A 121 45.35 0.36 -6.33
C ASN A 121 45.25 -0.40 -7.66
N ASP A 122 44.11 -0.31 -8.34
CA ASP A 122 43.94 -0.91 -9.66
C ASP A 122 44.96 -0.31 -10.66
N PRO A 123 45.67 -1.14 -11.44
CA PRO A 123 46.71 -0.67 -12.35
C PRO A 123 46.22 0.36 -13.38
N GLU A 124 44.99 0.20 -13.91
CA GLU A 124 44.42 1.17 -14.86
C GLU A 124 44.11 2.50 -14.17
N PHE A 125 43.65 2.44 -12.91
CA PHE A 125 43.35 3.63 -12.11
C PHE A 125 44.61 4.41 -11.74
N LYS A 126 45.68 3.73 -11.31
CA LYS A 126 46.99 4.34 -11.02
C LYS A 126 47.65 4.91 -12.27
N ALA A 127 47.55 4.22 -13.41
CA ALA A 127 48.06 4.74 -14.69
C ALA A 127 47.38 6.06 -15.09
N LYS A 128 46.08 6.19 -14.80
CA LYS A 128 45.31 7.42 -15.05
C LYS A 128 45.67 8.57 -14.10
N TYR A 129 46.08 8.27 -12.86
CA TYR A 129 46.35 9.25 -11.81
C TYR A 129 47.70 8.96 -11.11
N GLN A 130 48.79 9.34 -11.77
CA GLN A 130 50.18 9.01 -11.35
C GLN A 130 50.58 9.58 -9.98
N PHE A 131 49.87 10.59 -9.45
CA PHE A 131 50.12 11.17 -8.13
C PHE A 131 49.60 10.30 -6.98
N LEU A 132 48.89 9.19 -7.26
CA LEU A 132 48.41 8.26 -6.23
C LEU A 132 49.53 7.38 -5.68
N ASN A 133 49.93 7.64 -4.44
CA ASN A 133 50.80 6.77 -3.65
C ASN A 133 50.00 6.10 -2.50
N GLU A 134 50.60 5.11 -1.84
CA GLU A 134 49.91 4.38 -0.76
C GLU A 134 49.53 5.30 0.42
N ASP A 135 50.38 6.28 0.76
CA ASP A 135 50.10 7.26 1.83
C ASP A 135 48.84 8.09 1.55
N LEU A 136 48.69 8.61 0.32
CA LEU A 136 47.51 9.35 -0.09
C LEU A 136 46.26 8.46 -0.10
N ILE A 137 46.39 7.20 -0.54
CA ILE A 137 45.28 6.24 -0.53
C ILE A 137 44.81 5.96 0.89
N ASP A 138 45.73 5.75 1.83
CA ASP A 138 45.41 5.52 3.23
C ASP A 138 44.73 6.74 3.86
N LYS A 139 45.27 7.95 3.65
CA LYS A 139 44.66 9.21 4.11
C LYS A 139 43.26 9.43 3.54
N LEU A 140 43.02 9.08 2.26
CA LEU A 140 41.69 9.15 1.63
C LEU A 140 40.71 8.15 2.26
N ILE A 141 41.16 6.94 2.58
CA ILE A 141 40.35 5.88 3.20
C ILE A 141 40.00 6.25 4.64
N GLU A 142 40.95 6.74 5.42
CA GLU A 142 40.74 7.18 6.80
C GLU A 142 39.73 8.33 6.87
N ASN A 143 39.82 9.27 5.92
CA ASN A 143 38.91 10.41 5.82
C ASN A 143 37.64 10.13 5.01
N LYS A 144 37.36 8.89 4.59
CA LYS A 144 36.19 8.57 3.73
C LYS A 144 34.85 9.00 4.33
N ALA A 145 34.74 9.03 5.66
CA ALA A 145 33.53 9.45 6.36
C ALA A 145 33.17 10.92 6.08
N ALA A 146 34.17 11.77 5.80
CA ALA A 146 33.97 13.20 5.51
C ALA A 146 33.19 13.45 4.21
N PHE A 147 33.22 12.50 3.27
CA PHE A 147 32.44 12.53 2.03
C PHE A 147 30.94 12.27 2.26
N ASN A 148 30.54 11.85 3.47
CA ASN A 148 29.15 11.74 3.94
C ASN A 148 28.23 10.93 3.00
N LEU A 149 28.62 9.69 2.79
CA LEU A 149 27.98 8.74 1.89
C LEU A 149 26.80 8.03 2.60
N SER A 150 25.80 8.79 3.05
CA SER A 150 24.59 8.22 3.64
C SER A 150 23.69 7.60 2.57
N SER A 151 22.90 6.59 2.96
CA SER A 151 22.11 5.74 2.05
C SER A 151 21.11 6.49 1.16
N ASN A 152 20.66 7.68 1.56
CA ASN A 152 19.59 8.39 0.87
C ASN A 152 20.06 9.26 -0.32
N ASN A 153 21.37 9.51 -0.49
CA ASN A 153 21.91 10.46 -1.48
C ASN A 153 23.10 9.91 -2.28
N LYS A 154 23.19 8.59 -2.50
CA LYS A 154 24.37 7.95 -3.11
C LYS A 154 24.61 8.34 -4.57
N TRP A 155 23.56 8.35 -5.40
CA TRP A 155 23.70 8.55 -6.84
C TRP A 155 22.85 9.71 -7.32
N HIS A 156 23.38 10.46 -8.29
CA HIS A 156 22.61 11.45 -9.02
C HIS A 156 21.76 10.79 -10.11
N ARG A 157 20.65 11.43 -10.52
CA ARG A 157 19.78 10.91 -11.59
C ARG A 157 20.39 11.07 -12.98
N PHE A 158 21.10 12.16 -13.21
CA PHE A 158 21.90 12.36 -14.42
C PHE A 158 23.23 11.61 -14.37
N SER A 159 23.62 11.08 -15.53
CA SER A 159 24.96 10.57 -15.76
C SER A 159 26.00 11.71 -15.73
N LEU A 160 27.27 11.38 -15.45
CA LEU A 160 28.36 12.35 -15.54
C LEU A 160 28.48 12.95 -16.95
N ARG A 161 28.20 12.17 -18.00
CA ARG A 161 28.18 12.64 -19.39
C ARG A 161 27.15 13.75 -19.58
N THR A 162 25.93 13.55 -19.09
CA THR A 162 24.85 14.54 -19.14
C THR A 162 25.25 15.81 -18.36
N MET A 163 25.80 15.66 -17.15
CA MET A 163 26.23 16.81 -16.35
C MET A 163 27.33 17.65 -17.03
N LYS A 164 28.29 17.00 -17.68
CA LYS A 164 29.38 17.69 -18.40
C LYS A 164 28.86 18.55 -19.56
N LEU A 165 27.74 18.17 -20.17
CA LEU A 165 27.06 18.97 -21.19
C LEU A 165 26.24 20.11 -20.56
N LEU A 166 25.54 19.85 -19.45
CA LEU A 166 24.63 20.82 -18.84
C LEU A 166 25.35 21.92 -18.05
N ILE A 167 26.39 21.59 -17.27
CA ILE A 167 27.03 22.56 -16.35
C ILE A 167 27.55 23.81 -17.08
N PRO A 168 28.29 23.72 -18.21
CA PRO A 168 28.76 24.90 -18.92
C PRO A 168 27.62 25.82 -19.39
N GLU A 169 26.59 25.25 -20.00
CA GLU A 169 25.42 25.99 -20.47
C GLU A 169 24.64 26.64 -19.31
N MET A 170 24.50 25.93 -18.18
CA MET A 170 23.83 26.47 -17.00
C MET A 170 24.65 27.57 -16.31
N MET A 171 25.97 27.59 -16.47
CA MET A 171 26.81 28.66 -15.95
C MET A 171 26.62 29.94 -16.78
N VAL A 172 26.61 29.82 -18.11
CA VAL A 172 26.46 30.95 -19.04
C VAL A 172 25.03 31.47 -19.08
N THR A 173 24.04 30.59 -19.21
CA THR A 173 22.62 30.95 -19.34
C THR A 173 21.92 31.02 -17.98
N SER A 174 20.78 31.70 -17.90
CA SER A 174 19.89 31.67 -16.73
C SER A 174 18.86 30.53 -16.78
N LYS A 175 18.96 29.62 -17.76
CA LYS A 175 18.05 28.50 -17.98
C LYS A 175 18.31 27.36 -17.00
N GLU A 176 17.25 26.70 -16.55
CA GLU A 176 17.37 25.50 -15.72
C GLU A 176 17.59 24.24 -16.57
N GLN A 177 17.97 23.15 -15.91
CA GLN A 177 18.40 21.90 -16.55
C GLN A 177 17.42 21.32 -17.60
N MET A 178 16.09 21.39 -17.38
CA MET A 178 15.10 20.81 -18.31
C MET A 178 14.99 21.60 -19.60
N THR A 179 15.03 22.92 -19.50
CA THR A 179 15.01 23.84 -20.64
C THR A 179 16.20 23.57 -21.54
N ILE A 180 17.40 23.44 -20.95
CA ILE A 180 18.62 23.15 -21.72
C ILE A 180 18.56 21.74 -22.33
N LEU A 181 18.06 20.75 -21.60
CA LEU A 181 17.87 19.39 -22.15
C LEU A 181 16.91 19.37 -23.35
N ASN A 182 15.85 20.17 -23.30
CA ASN A 182 14.90 20.31 -24.39
C ASN A 182 15.54 21.00 -25.60
N ASP A 183 16.23 22.12 -25.39
CA ASP A 183 16.94 22.87 -26.44
C ASP A 183 17.99 22.00 -27.14
N MET A 184 18.65 21.11 -26.40
CA MET A 184 19.63 20.15 -26.95
C MET A 184 19.00 18.91 -27.62
N GLY A 185 17.68 18.71 -27.53
CA GLY A 185 17.02 17.51 -28.01
C GLY A 185 17.44 16.23 -27.27
N LEU A 186 17.98 16.35 -26.05
CA LEU A 186 18.50 15.22 -25.25
C LEU A 186 17.45 14.62 -24.30
N LEU A 187 16.22 15.13 -24.33
CA LEU A 187 15.10 14.46 -23.68
C LEU A 187 14.87 13.12 -24.36
N LYS A 188 14.81 12.05 -23.56
CA LYS A 188 14.54 10.71 -24.06
C LYS A 188 13.16 10.74 -24.74
N GLN A 189 13.15 10.77 -26.06
CA GLN A 189 11.92 10.48 -26.80
C GLN A 189 11.58 9.02 -26.47
N ASP A 190 10.40 8.76 -25.92
CA ASP A 190 9.88 7.40 -25.74
C ASP A 190 9.58 6.84 -27.15
N GLU A 191 10.63 6.51 -27.91
CA GLU A 191 10.58 5.89 -29.24
C GLU A 191 10.19 4.40 -29.11
N ARG A 192 9.05 4.12 -28.49
CA ARG A 192 8.45 2.79 -28.56
C ARG A 192 7.67 2.73 -29.87
N ASP A 193 8.31 2.18 -30.90
CA ASP A 193 7.63 1.95 -32.18
C ASP A 193 6.60 0.83 -32.03
N TYR A 194 5.33 1.23 -32.11
CA TYR A 194 4.15 0.36 -32.11
C TYR A 194 3.47 0.30 -33.48
N SER A 195 4.02 0.97 -34.50
CA SER A 195 3.41 1.08 -35.84
C SER A 195 3.06 -0.30 -36.39
N ASN A 196 4.02 -1.25 -36.29
CA ASN A 196 3.88 -2.63 -36.75
C ASN A 196 3.37 -3.63 -35.69
N LYS A 197 2.92 -3.18 -34.51
CA LYS A 197 2.49 -4.06 -33.41
C LYS A 197 1.00 -3.91 -33.09
N ASP A 198 0.26 -5.01 -33.03
CA ASP A 198 -1.18 -4.98 -32.72
C ASP A 198 -1.51 -4.96 -31.21
N GLN A 199 -0.49 -5.03 -30.36
CA GLN A 199 -0.63 -5.09 -28.91
C GLN A 199 0.59 -4.51 -28.19
N ILE A 200 0.38 -4.08 -26.95
CA ILE A 200 1.45 -3.61 -26.06
C ILE A 200 2.28 -4.81 -25.57
N ASP A 201 3.61 -4.67 -25.60
CA ASP A 201 4.53 -5.66 -25.05
C ASP A 201 4.63 -5.54 -23.53
N ILE A 202 3.98 -6.47 -22.85
CA ILE A 202 3.95 -6.53 -21.38
C ILE A 202 5.36 -6.68 -20.79
N LYS A 203 6.31 -7.36 -21.45
CA LYS A 203 7.64 -7.62 -20.88
C LYS A 203 8.43 -6.32 -20.73
N ILE A 204 8.46 -5.52 -21.80
CA ILE A 204 9.16 -4.22 -21.83
C ILE A 204 8.61 -3.31 -20.74
N LEU A 205 7.28 -3.16 -20.68
CA LEU A 205 6.63 -2.36 -19.64
C LEU A 205 6.95 -2.83 -18.22
N GLN A 206 7.09 -4.14 -18.03
CA GLN A 206 7.34 -4.73 -16.73
C GLN A 206 8.76 -4.50 -16.21
N ASP A 207 9.74 -4.25 -17.09
CA ASP A 207 11.13 -4.01 -16.70
C ASP A 207 11.33 -2.58 -16.14
N GLU A 208 10.43 -1.66 -16.48
CA GLU A 208 10.38 -0.32 -15.88
C GLU A 208 9.79 -0.33 -14.45
N ILE A 209 9.16 -1.43 -14.01
CA ILE A 209 8.42 -1.51 -12.74
C ILE A 209 9.06 -2.51 -11.79
N TYR A 210 9.78 -1.98 -10.79
CA TYR A 210 10.49 -2.79 -9.79
C TYR A 210 9.57 -3.40 -8.70
N ASN A 211 8.42 -2.79 -8.39
CA ASN A 211 7.55 -3.31 -7.34
C ASN A 211 6.73 -4.52 -7.85
N PRO A 212 6.89 -5.74 -7.27
CA PRO A 212 6.26 -6.95 -7.80
C PRO A 212 4.72 -6.95 -7.72
N VAL A 213 4.13 -6.25 -6.74
CA VAL A 213 2.67 -6.13 -6.60
C VAL A 213 2.12 -5.26 -7.72
N VAL A 214 2.74 -4.10 -7.94
CA VAL A 214 2.40 -3.18 -9.01
C VAL A 214 2.63 -3.82 -10.38
N ARG A 215 3.78 -4.48 -10.58
CA ARG A 215 4.16 -5.20 -11.80
C ARG A 215 3.12 -6.27 -12.17
N LYS A 216 2.51 -6.93 -11.18
CA LYS A 216 1.40 -7.88 -11.39
C LYS A 216 0.11 -7.17 -11.82
N SER A 217 -0.29 -6.10 -11.15
CA SER A 217 -1.50 -5.32 -11.49
C SER A 217 -1.41 -4.70 -12.88
N VAL A 218 -0.27 -4.11 -13.24
CA VAL A 218 0.00 -3.55 -14.57
C VAL A 218 -0.10 -4.63 -15.64
N LYS A 219 0.52 -5.80 -15.43
CA LYS A 219 0.41 -6.92 -16.36
C LYS A 219 -1.04 -7.35 -16.62
N GLN A 220 -1.87 -7.45 -15.58
CA GLN A 220 -3.28 -7.81 -15.79
C GLN A 220 -4.05 -6.70 -16.51
N THR A 221 -3.76 -5.43 -16.20
CA THR A 221 -4.39 -4.28 -16.85
C THR A 221 -4.10 -4.27 -18.35
N ILE A 222 -2.84 -4.44 -18.75
CA ILE A 222 -2.44 -4.45 -20.17
C ILE A 222 -2.95 -5.70 -20.89
N LYS A 223 -3.02 -6.86 -20.22
CA LYS A 223 -3.67 -8.06 -20.80
C LYS A 223 -5.13 -7.81 -21.17
N ILE A 224 -5.88 -7.22 -20.25
CA ILE A 224 -7.29 -6.87 -20.46
C ILE A 224 -7.38 -5.83 -21.58
N PHE A 225 -6.54 -4.78 -21.55
CA PHE A 225 -6.49 -3.76 -22.60
C PHE A 225 -6.22 -4.36 -23.97
N ASN A 226 -5.18 -5.19 -24.15
CA ASN A 226 -4.85 -5.79 -25.44
C ASN A 226 -6.02 -6.62 -26.01
N VAL A 227 -6.74 -7.37 -25.16
CA VAL A 227 -7.91 -8.16 -25.61
C VAL A 227 -9.10 -7.26 -25.95
N LEU A 228 -9.36 -6.22 -25.16
CA LEU A 228 -10.43 -5.25 -25.46
C LEU A 228 -10.13 -4.45 -26.72
N TRP A 229 -8.90 -3.99 -26.89
CA TRP A 229 -8.45 -3.23 -28.06
C TRP A 229 -8.60 -4.07 -29.32
N LYS A 230 -8.11 -5.32 -29.31
CA LYS A 230 -8.26 -6.23 -30.45
C LYS A 230 -9.72 -6.43 -30.88
N LYS A 231 -10.66 -6.39 -29.93
CA LYS A 231 -12.08 -6.66 -30.19
C LYS A 231 -12.90 -5.40 -30.50
N TYR A 232 -12.58 -4.27 -29.89
CA TYR A 232 -13.45 -3.09 -29.83
C TYR A 232 -12.75 -1.77 -30.20
N ASN A 233 -11.54 -1.78 -30.78
CA ASN A 233 -10.79 -0.55 -31.10
C ASN A 233 -11.60 0.51 -31.87
N LYS A 234 -12.49 0.12 -32.78
CA LYS A 234 -13.34 1.03 -33.57
C LYS A 234 -14.48 1.67 -32.75
N GLU A 235 -14.86 1.07 -31.63
CA GLU A 235 -15.97 1.51 -30.77
C GLU A 235 -15.50 2.29 -29.54
N ILE A 236 -14.19 2.28 -29.26
CA ILE A 236 -13.60 2.92 -28.09
C ILE A 236 -13.31 4.38 -28.40
N ALA A 237 -13.97 5.31 -27.72
CA ALA A 237 -13.60 6.74 -27.77
C ALA A 237 -12.59 7.13 -26.68
N TYR A 238 -12.64 6.45 -25.52
CA TYR A 238 -11.85 6.80 -24.34
C TYR A 238 -11.33 5.56 -23.62
N VAL A 239 -10.09 5.65 -23.14
CA VAL A 239 -9.48 4.65 -22.24
C VAL A 239 -9.13 5.36 -20.94
N VAL A 240 -9.83 5.03 -19.86
CA VAL A 240 -9.57 5.60 -18.53
C VAL A 240 -9.19 4.50 -17.56
N VAL A 241 -8.06 4.66 -16.88
CA VAL A 241 -7.54 3.67 -15.95
C VAL A 241 -7.48 4.27 -14.54
N GLU A 242 -7.92 3.52 -13.53
CA GLU A 242 -7.60 3.81 -12.12
C GLU A 242 -6.56 2.81 -11.63
N MET A 243 -5.41 3.32 -11.19
CA MET A 243 -4.32 2.46 -10.70
C MET A 243 -4.33 2.31 -9.18
N PRO A 244 -4.10 1.10 -8.63
CA PRO A 244 -4.05 0.89 -7.19
C PRO A 244 -2.88 1.62 -6.54
N ARG A 245 -3.01 2.03 -5.27
CA ARG A 245 -1.95 2.70 -4.49
C ARG A 245 -0.70 1.81 -4.34
N GLU A 246 0.50 2.36 -4.59
CA GLU A 246 1.80 1.65 -4.60
C GLU A 246 2.26 1.08 -3.23
N LYS A 247 1.45 1.13 -2.16
CA LYS A 247 1.87 0.71 -0.81
C LYS A 247 1.44 -0.72 -0.49
N ASN A 248 2.33 -1.46 0.16
CA ASN A 248 2.06 -2.77 0.76
C ASN A 248 0.74 -2.74 1.54
N SER A 249 -0.13 -3.70 1.25
CA SER A 249 -1.52 -3.74 1.75
C SER A 249 -1.61 -3.71 3.28
N ALA A 250 -0.61 -4.22 4.00
CA ALA A 250 -0.55 -4.22 5.46
C ALA A 250 -0.42 -2.81 6.05
N ASP A 251 0.53 -2.01 5.58
CA ASP A 251 0.72 -0.63 6.05
C ASP A 251 -0.42 0.29 5.62
N ALA A 252 -0.94 0.09 4.41
CA ALA A 252 -2.10 0.84 3.93
C ALA A 252 -3.35 0.52 4.76
N LYS A 253 -3.55 -0.75 5.13
CA LYS A 253 -4.66 -1.19 5.99
C LYS A 253 -4.52 -0.63 7.40
N LYS A 254 -3.34 -0.75 8.02
CA LYS A 254 -3.06 -0.21 9.36
C LYS A 254 -3.29 1.30 9.41
N ARG A 255 -2.73 2.07 8.45
CA ARG A 255 -2.96 3.52 8.36
C ARG A 255 -4.44 3.86 8.17
N LYS A 256 -5.19 3.06 7.41
CA LYS A 256 -6.62 3.27 7.22
C LYS A 256 -7.40 3.03 8.51
N GLU A 257 -7.09 1.95 9.23
CA GLU A 257 -7.68 1.63 10.53
C GLU A 257 -7.36 2.71 11.57
N ASP A 258 -6.10 3.14 11.64
CA ASP A 258 -5.65 4.20 12.54
C ASP A 258 -6.35 5.54 12.21
N ASN A 259 -6.45 5.89 10.93
CA ASN A 259 -7.20 7.06 10.49
C ASN A 259 -8.69 6.96 10.82
N GLN A 260 -9.33 5.80 10.61
CA GLN A 260 -10.73 5.57 10.96
C GLN A 260 -10.97 5.70 12.46
N LYS A 261 -10.08 5.13 13.29
CA LYS A 261 -10.13 5.30 14.75
C LYS A 261 -9.97 6.76 15.15
N LYS A 262 -9.00 7.47 14.57
CA LYS A 262 -8.79 8.90 14.82
C LYS A 262 -10.01 9.74 14.42
N TYR A 263 -10.59 9.47 13.26
CA TYR A 263 -11.79 10.18 12.80
C TYR A 263 -13.02 9.90 13.65
N LYS A 264 -13.20 8.66 14.11
CA LYS A 264 -14.29 8.31 15.02
C LYS A 264 -14.10 9.03 16.36
N LYS A 265 -12.91 8.92 16.95
CA LYS A 265 -12.55 9.61 18.20
C LYS A 265 -12.80 11.12 18.13
N GLU A 266 -12.29 11.79 17.10
CA GLU A 266 -12.50 13.23 16.91
C GLU A 266 -13.98 13.60 16.73
N LYS A 267 -14.76 12.75 16.05
CA LYS A 267 -16.20 12.96 15.89
C LYS A 267 -16.92 12.84 17.23
N ASP A 268 -16.62 11.80 18.00
CA ASP A 268 -17.23 11.53 19.31
C ASP A 268 -16.88 12.68 20.29
N GLU A 269 -15.60 13.10 20.35
CA GLU A 269 -15.14 14.26 21.13
C GLU A 269 -15.85 15.56 20.69
N SER A 270 -16.05 15.76 19.38
CA SER A 270 -16.74 16.95 18.89
C SER A 270 -18.20 17.02 19.33
N PHE A 271 -18.88 15.88 19.42
CA PHE A 271 -20.26 15.82 19.90
C PHE A 271 -20.34 15.97 21.41
N GLU A 272 -19.39 15.39 22.15
CA GLU A 272 -19.31 15.53 23.60
C GLU A 272 -19.11 17.00 24.00
N SER A 273 -18.09 17.67 23.47
CA SER A 273 -17.87 19.10 23.76
C SER A 273 -19.04 19.98 23.31
N PHE A 274 -19.74 19.62 22.23
CA PHE A 274 -20.91 20.37 21.79
C PHE A 274 -22.11 20.19 22.72
N ARG A 275 -22.33 18.98 23.24
CA ARG A 275 -23.38 18.70 24.25
C ARG A 275 -23.11 19.42 25.56
N GLU A 276 -21.86 19.40 26.04
CA GLU A 276 -21.47 20.08 27.28
C GLU A 276 -21.81 21.58 27.24
N LEU A 277 -21.56 22.24 26.11
CA LEU A 277 -21.83 23.67 25.95
C LEU A 277 -23.31 24.00 25.71
N THR A 278 -24.09 23.08 25.16
CA THR A 278 -25.50 23.31 24.78
C THR A 278 -26.50 22.72 25.77
N GLY A 279 -26.04 21.92 26.74
CA GLY A 279 -26.90 21.19 27.68
C GLY A 279 -27.74 20.09 27.04
N LEU A 280 -27.50 19.72 25.77
CA LEU A 280 -28.28 18.70 25.08
C LEU A 280 -27.94 17.27 25.55
N SER A 281 -28.97 16.45 25.71
CA SER A 281 -28.80 15.00 25.86
C SER A 281 -28.29 14.36 24.56
N GLU A 282 -27.78 13.13 24.66
CA GLU A 282 -27.34 12.35 23.47
C GLU A 282 -28.45 12.21 22.43
N GLU A 283 -29.63 11.79 22.88
CA GLU A 283 -30.82 11.61 22.06
C GLU A 283 -31.33 12.94 21.49
N GLY A 284 -31.23 14.03 22.27
CA GLY A 284 -31.56 15.38 21.82
C GLY A 284 -30.70 15.84 20.64
N LEU A 285 -29.39 15.59 20.70
CA LEU A 285 -28.45 15.93 19.63
C LEU A 285 -28.66 15.06 18.39
N GLU A 286 -28.86 13.75 18.55
CA GLU A 286 -29.14 12.84 17.44
C GLU A 286 -30.41 13.23 16.67
N ASN A 287 -31.47 13.58 17.40
CA ASN A 287 -32.72 14.06 16.80
C ASN A 287 -32.52 15.34 15.96
N LYS A 288 -31.69 16.28 16.43
CA LYS A 288 -31.37 17.50 15.68
C LYS A 288 -30.53 17.19 14.43
N ILE A 289 -29.56 16.28 14.53
CA ILE A 289 -28.75 15.84 13.38
C ILE A 289 -29.61 15.11 12.34
N ASN A 290 -30.59 14.31 12.76
CA ASN A 290 -31.49 13.62 11.83
C ASN A 290 -32.40 14.60 11.08
N LYS A 291 -32.84 15.69 11.74
CA LYS A 291 -33.60 16.77 11.10
C LYS A 291 -32.75 17.62 10.16
N PHE A 292 -31.47 17.83 10.50
CA PHE A 292 -30.52 18.59 9.68
C PHE A 292 -29.18 17.86 9.57
N HIS A 293 -29.07 16.98 8.57
CA HIS A 293 -27.89 16.10 8.42
C HIS A 293 -26.55 16.84 8.31
N GLN A 294 -26.55 18.07 7.79
CA GLN A 294 -25.34 18.88 7.67
C GLN A 294 -24.80 19.37 9.03
N LEU A 295 -25.65 19.41 10.07
CA LEU A 295 -25.28 19.78 11.44
C LEU A 295 -24.11 18.94 11.97
N SER A 296 -24.11 17.63 11.67
CA SER A 296 -23.03 16.72 12.07
C SER A 296 -21.65 17.20 11.57
N LEU A 297 -21.59 17.67 10.33
CA LEU A 297 -20.36 18.19 9.74
C LEU A 297 -20.03 19.58 10.30
N MET A 298 -21.03 20.43 10.53
CA MET A 298 -20.85 21.77 11.11
C MET A 298 -20.28 21.70 12.53
N ILE A 299 -20.83 20.85 13.40
CA ILE A 299 -20.31 20.63 14.77
C ILE A 299 -18.85 20.18 14.73
N ARG A 300 -18.54 19.24 13.84
CA ARG A 300 -17.17 18.74 13.70
C ARG A 300 -16.20 19.83 13.24
N LEU A 301 -16.61 20.69 12.29
CA LEU A 301 -15.79 21.82 11.82
C LEU A 301 -15.65 22.89 12.92
N TRP A 302 -16.73 23.21 13.63
CA TRP A 302 -16.73 24.09 14.80
C TRP A 302 -15.71 23.62 15.84
N TYR A 303 -15.71 22.32 16.17
CA TYR A 303 -14.76 21.74 17.12
C TYR A 303 -13.30 21.84 16.65
N GLN A 304 -13.03 21.53 15.37
CA GLN A 304 -11.69 21.67 14.78
C GLN A 304 -11.20 23.13 14.79
N GLN A 305 -12.13 24.06 14.72
CA GLN A 305 -11.87 25.49 14.66
C GLN A 305 -11.87 26.17 16.04
N GLU A 306 -12.01 25.41 17.12
CA GLU A 306 -12.14 25.94 18.49
C GLU A 306 -13.26 26.97 18.59
N GLY A 307 -14.36 26.72 17.88
CA GLY A 307 -15.53 27.58 17.84
C GLY A 307 -15.32 28.94 17.22
N ARG A 308 -14.30 29.15 16.37
CA ARG A 308 -14.07 30.44 15.71
C ARG A 308 -14.24 30.37 14.19
N CYS A 309 -14.76 31.45 13.61
CA CYS A 309 -14.80 31.64 12.17
C CYS A 309 -13.39 31.99 11.65
N PRO A 310 -12.79 31.21 10.73
CA PRO A 310 -11.45 31.50 10.20
C PRO A 310 -11.39 32.76 9.35
N TYR A 311 -12.53 33.31 8.91
CA TYR A 311 -12.55 34.49 8.02
C TYR A 311 -12.77 35.80 8.77
N SER A 312 -13.73 35.82 9.70
CA SER A 312 -14.01 37.01 10.50
C SER A 312 -13.24 37.06 11.82
N GLY A 313 -12.67 35.95 12.29
CA GLY A 313 -12.06 35.82 13.62
C GLY A 313 -13.05 35.79 14.77
N LYS A 314 -14.35 36.00 14.50
CA LYS A 314 -15.43 36.00 15.50
C LYS A 314 -15.72 34.58 16.02
N SER A 315 -16.15 34.50 17.28
CA SER A 315 -16.63 33.25 17.89
C SER A 315 -17.95 32.81 17.25
N ILE A 316 -18.16 31.50 17.14
CA ILE A 316 -19.37 30.83 16.67
C ILE A 316 -19.99 30.17 17.89
N ASP A 317 -21.14 30.70 18.31
CA ASP A 317 -21.89 30.16 19.44
C ASP A 317 -22.52 28.80 19.05
N PRO A 318 -22.32 27.72 19.84
CA PRO A 318 -23.01 26.45 19.66
C PRO A 318 -24.54 26.56 19.60
N GLU A 319 -25.17 27.47 20.34
CA GLU A 319 -26.61 27.67 20.32
C GLU A 319 -27.08 28.29 19.01
N ASP A 320 -26.36 29.30 18.50
CA ASP A 320 -26.65 29.88 17.19
C ASP A 320 -26.50 28.83 16.08
N LEU A 321 -25.57 27.89 16.22
CA LEU A 321 -25.40 26.79 15.27
C LEU A 321 -26.63 25.85 15.24
N LEU A 322 -27.34 25.71 16.36
CA LEU A 322 -28.55 24.88 16.49
C LEU A 322 -29.81 25.60 16.01
N TYR A 323 -29.99 26.86 16.43
CA TYR A 323 -31.24 27.59 16.28
C TYR A 323 -31.23 28.55 15.10
N LYS A 324 -30.05 29.01 14.68
CA LYS A 324 -29.86 29.94 13.56
C LYS A 324 -28.82 29.43 12.55
N PRO A 325 -28.92 28.16 12.07
CA PRO A 325 -27.91 27.56 11.19
C PRO A 325 -27.71 28.33 9.88
N ALA A 326 -28.70 29.12 9.43
CA ALA A 326 -28.61 29.97 8.24
C ALA A 326 -27.54 31.07 8.33
N LEU A 327 -27.10 31.45 9.53
CA LEU A 327 -26.00 32.39 9.74
C LEU A 327 -24.65 31.83 9.31
N PHE A 328 -24.55 30.51 9.16
CA PHE A 328 -23.29 29.82 8.89
C PHE A 328 -23.35 29.04 7.58
N GLN A 329 -22.20 28.95 6.93
CA GLN A 329 -22.01 28.16 5.74
C GLN A 329 -20.71 27.37 5.83
N ILE A 330 -20.71 26.22 5.16
CA ILE A 330 -19.48 25.43 4.96
C ILE A 330 -18.85 25.92 3.66
N ASP A 331 -17.69 26.57 3.78
CA ASP A 331 -16.91 27.05 2.64
C ASP A 331 -15.82 26.04 2.26
N HIS A 332 -15.46 26.05 0.97
CA HIS A 332 -14.25 25.40 0.47
C HIS A 332 -13.07 26.38 0.51
N ILE A 333 -12.08 26.08 1.35
CA ILE A 333 -10.91 26.95 1.58
C ILE A 333 -10.27 27.35 0.25
N ILE A 334 -9.91 26.37 -0.57
CA ILE A 334 -9.55 26.57 -1.97
C ILE A 334 -10.79 26.20 -2.80
N PRO A 335 -11.28 27.08 -3.70
CA PRO A 335 -12.47 26.84 -4.51
C PRO A 335 -12.51 25.43 -5.10
N LEU A 336 -13.68 24.79 -5.07
CA LEU A 336 -13.81 23.38 -5.47
C LEU A 336 -13.48 23.20 -6.96
N SER A 337 -13.79 24.19 -7.78
CA SER A 337 -13.48 24.23 -9.21
C SER A 337 -11.98 24.26 -9.53
N VAL A 338 -11.13 24.65 -8.58
CA VAL A 338 -9.67 24.60 -8.75
C VAL A 338 -9.08 23.39 -8.02
N SER A 339 -9.45 23.20 -6.76
CA SER A 339 -8.87 22.17 -5.92
C SER A 339 -9.33 20.76 -6.28
N LEU A 340 -10.56 20.58 -6.79
CA LEU A 340 -11.22 19.28 -6.93
C LEU A 340 -11.25 18.48 -5.61
N ASP A 341 -11.13 19.16 -4.47
CA ASP A 341 -11.07 18.56 -3.15
C ASP A 341 -12.31 18.90 -2.33
N ASP A 342 -13.30 17.99 -2.36
CA ASP A 342 -14.48 18.05 -1.49
C ASP A 342 -14.27 17.39 -0.11
N GLY A 343 -13.01 17.11 0.25
CA GLY A 343 -12.62 16.49 1.51
C GLY A 343 -12.65 17.47 2.69
N LEU A 344 -12.74 16.92 3.90
CA LEU A 344 -12.82 17.70 5.15
C LEU A 344 -11.66 18.70 5.34
N ASN A 345 -10.47 18.38 4.82
CA ASN A 345 -9.29 19.27 4.93
C ASN A 345 -9.44 20.55 4.12
N ASN A 346 -10.33 20.58 3.13
CA ASN A 346 -10.60 21.76 2.34
C ASN A 346 -11.89 22.48 2.77
N LYS A 347 -12.50 22.10 3.90
CA LYS A 347 -13.76 22.68 4.38
C LYS A 347 -13.58 23.45 5.68
N VAL A 348 -14.26 24.57 5.84
CA VAL A 348 -14.37 25.32 7.09
C VAL A 348 -15.80 25.76 7.33
N LEU A 349 -16.16 25.92 8.60
CA LEU A 349 -17.39 26.58 9.01
C LEU A 349 -17.11 28.08 9.17
N CYS A 350 -17.85 28.92 8.49
CA CYS A 350 -17.73 30.38 8.58
C CYS A 350 -19.11 31.02 8.54
N TYR A 351 -19.18 32.32 8.85
CA TYR A 351 -20.40 33.08 8.65
C TYR A 351 -20.75 33.16 7.15
N ALA A 352 -22.05 33.15 6.85
CA ALA A 352 -22.57 33.12 5.49
C ALA A 352 -22.13 34.33 4.66
N ASP A 353 -22.11 35.52 5.26
CA ASP A 353 -21.64 36.76 4.65
C ASP A 353 -20.15 36.68 4.26
N MET A 354 -19.30 36.13 5.14
CA MET A 354 -17.88 35.95 4.89
C MET A 354 -17.63 35.00 3.72
N ASN A 355 -18.39 33.91 3.63
CA ASN A 355 -18.30 32.97 2.50
C ASN A 355 -18.69 33.66 1.18
N GLN A 356 -19.80 34.41 1.19
CA GLN A 356 -20.27 35.15 0.01
C GLN A 356 -19.26 36.21 -0.45
N GLN A 357 -18.60 36.89 0.48
CA GLN A 357 -17.60 37.91 0.18
C GLN A 357 -16.27 37.31 -0.30
N LYS A 358 -15.81 36.19 0.30
CA LYS A 358 -14.64 35.44 -0.19
C LYS A 358 -14.87 34.90 -1.60
N ALA A 359 -16.09 34.47 -1.91
CA ALA A 359 -16.50 33.96 -3.21
C ALA A 359 -15.48 32.92 -3.76
N LYS A 360 -14.87 33.23 -4.91
CA LYS A 360 -13.97 32.33 -5.65
C LYS A 360 -12.48 32.51 -5.30
N GLN A 361 -12.17 33.18 -4.19
CA GLN A 361 -10.80 33.51 -3.79
C GLN A 361 -10.22 32.50 -2.79
N THR A 362 -8.89 32.49 -2.64
CA THR A 362 -8.21 31.85 -1.50
C THR A 362 -8.37 32.70 -0.24
N PRO A 363 -8.14 32.14 0.96
CA PRO A 363 -8.11 32.94 2.17
C PRO A 363 -7.05 34.04 2.09
N TYR A 364 -5.87 33.76 1.53
CA TYR A 364 -4.82 34.78 1.38
C TYR A 364 -5.32 35.97 0.55
N ALA A 365 -5.87 35.72 -0.65
CA ALA A 365 -6.39 36.78 -1.51
C ALA A 365 -7.56 37.54 -0.85
N PHE A 366 -8.49 36.84 -0.21
CA PHE A 366 -9.60 37.47 0.51
C PHE A 366 -9.10 38.34 1.68
N MET A 367 -8.07 37.89 2.40
CA MET A 367 -7.48 38.60 3.53
C MET A 367 -6.65 39.83 3.15
N GLN A 368 -6.35 40.03 1.86
CA GLN A 368 -5.79 41.28 1.35
C GLN A 368 -6.85 42.36 1.14
N SER A 369 -8.13 42.02 1.26
CA SER A 369 -9.22 43.00 1.26
C SER A 369 -9.56 43.45 2.68
N ASP A 370 -10.21 44.61 2.81
CA ASP A 370 -10.64 45.17 4.11
C ASP A 370 -11.81 44.42 4.75
N LYS A 371 -12.26 43.31 4.17
CA LYS A 371 -13.47 42.58 4.55
C LYS A 371 -13.22 41.41 5.51
N GLY A 372 -11.98 40.95 5.64
CA GLY A 372 -11.59 39.82 6.50
C GLY A 372 -10.89 40.26 7.80
N GLN A 373 -10.49 39.30 8.63
CA GLN A 373 -9.72 39.58 9.85
C GLN A 373 -8.24 39.99 9.59
N GLY A 374 -7.80 39.98 8.34
CA GLY A 374 -6.40 40.17 7.95
C GLY A 374 -5.56 38.88 8.02
N PHE A 375 -4.58 38.76 7.12
CA PHE A 375 -3.83 37.52 6.93
C PHE A 375 -2.92 37.18 8.12
N GLU A 376 -2.38 38.18 8.82
CA GLU A 376 -1.54 37.98 10.00
C GLU A 376 -2.33 37.33 11.15
N LYS A 377 -3.55 37.82 11.41
CA LYS A 377 -4.43 37.25 12.44
C LYS A 377 -4.88 35.84 12.09
N LEU A 378 -5.23 35.60 10.82
CA LEU A 378 -5.49 34.24 10.33
C LEU A 378 -4.26 33.33 10.54
N THR A 379 -3.06 33.82 10.24
CA THR A 379 -1.82 33.05 10.39
C THR A 379 -1.55 32.68 11.85
N ALA A 380 -1.71 33.63 12.76
CA ALA A 380 -1.56 33.39 14.20
C ALA A 380 -2.59 32.35 14.69
N TYR A 381 -3.86 32.49 14.31
CA TYR A 381 -4.92 31.53 14.63
C TYR A 381 -4.60 30.11 14.13
N VAL A 382 -4.20 29.96 12.87
CA VAL A 382 -3.93 28.63 12.28
C VAL A 382 -2.70 27.96 12.89
N LYS A 383 -1.66 28.74 13.23
CA LYS A 383 -0.45 28.21 13.88
C LYS A 383 -0.75 27.72 15.30
N ASN A 384 -1.51 28.50 16.07
CA ASN A 384 -1.80 28.21 17.48
C ASN A 384 -2.87 27.12 17.69
N ASN A 385 -3.78 26.93 16.74
CA ASN A 385 -4.83 25.90 16.85
C ASN A 385 -4.25 24.50 16.57
N ASN A 386 -4.19 23.65 17.60
CA ASN A 386 -3.66 22.29 17.51
C ASN A 386 -4.66 21.25 17.00
N ARG A 387 -5.95 21.60 16.94
CA ARG A 387 -7.04 20.75 16.43
C ARG A 387 -7.12 20.75 14.90
N LEU A 388 -6.62 21.79 14.24
CA LEU A 388 -6.57 21.86 12.77
C LEU A 388 -5.59 20.84 12.18
N PRO A 389 -6.02 19.95 11.27
CA PRO A 389 -5.13 19.02 10.58
C PRO A 389 -4.09 19.75 9.74
N GLY A 390 -2.85 19.25 9.67
CA GLY A 390 -1.76 19.91 8.92
C GLY A 390 -2.07 20.20 7.44
N ASN A 391 -2.82 19.33 6.76
CA ASN A 391 -3.27 19.61 5.39
C ASN A 391 -4.25 20.79 5.31
N LYS A 392 -5.12 20.94 6.31
CA LYS A 392 -6.06 22.08 6.41
C LYS A 392 -5.31 23.37 6.71
N LYS A 393 -4.32 23.33 7.62
CA LYS A 393 -3.43 24.46 7.89
C LYS A 393 -2.75 24.96 6.61
N ARG A 394 -2.20 24.04 5.81
CA ARG A 394 -1.56 24.38 4.52
C ARG A 394 -2.55 25.04 3.55
N ASN A 395 -3.80 24.57 3.47
CA ASN A 395 -4.78 25.19 2.58
C ASN A 395 -5.17 26.60 3.07
N LEU A 396 -5.33 26.80 4.38
CA LEU A 396 -5.70 28.10 4.96
C LEU A 396 -4.59 29.15 4.81
N LEU A 397 -3.32 28.71 4.84
CA LEU A 397 -2.15 29.57 4.72
C LEU A 397 -1.57 29.58 3.29
N ASN A 398 -2.32 29.09 2.32
CA ASN A 398 -1.84 29.07 0.95
C ASN A 398 -1.82 30.49 0.35
N THR A 399 -0.64 30.91 -0.12
CA THR A 399 -0.42 32.21 -0.77
C THR A 399 -0.33 32.12 -2.29
N ASP A 400 -0.58 30.94 -2.88
CA ASP A 400 -0.59 30.78 -4.34
C ASP A 400 -1.68 31.65 -4.99
N ASP A 401 -1.37 32.25 -6.13
CA ASP A 401 -2.33 33.01 -6.93
C ASP A 401 -3.14 32.07 -7.83
N LEU A 402 -4.47 32.11 -7.69
CA LEU A 402 -5.37 31.30 -8.52
C LEU A 402 -5.59 31.86 -9.92
N ASN A 403 -5.12 33.08 -10.22
CA ASN A 403 -5.13 33.60 -11.59
C ASN A 403 -4.00 33.00 -12.44
N ASP A 404 -2.95 32.49 -11.80
CA ASP A 404 -1.86 31.79 -12.49
C ASP A 404 -2.32 30.42 -13.01
N ILE A 405 -2.25 30.28 -14.33
CA ILE A 405 -2.62 29.07 -15.08
C ILE A 405 -1.79 27.86 -14.61
N GLU A 406 -0.49 28.02 -14.34
CA GLU A 406 0.36 26.92 -13.90
C GLU A 406 -0.04 26.42 -12.51
N THR A 407 -0.28 27.34 -11.58
CA THR A 407 -0.79 27.04 -10.25
C THR A 407 -2.07 26.22 -10.31
N ARG A 408 -3.05 26.64 -11.13
CA ARG A 408 -4.31 25.91 -11.30
C ARG A 408 -4.11 24.51 -11.87
N LYS A 409 -3.23 24.34 -12.87
CA LYS A 409 -2.85 23.03 -13.42
C LYS A 409 -2.32 22.11 -12.32
N ARG A 410 -1.43 22.61 -11.45
CA ARG A 410 -0.87 21.83 -10.33
C ARG A 410 -1.96 21.36 -9.35
N PHE A 411 -2.94 22.21 -9.00
CA PHE A 411 -4.06 21.83 -8.14
C PHE A 411 -4.92 20.72 -8.74
N ILE A 412 -5.28 20.87 -10.03
CA ILE A 412 -6.10 19.91 -10.76
C ILE A 412 -5.36 18.58 -10.91
N ALA A 413 -4.13 18.58 -11.42
CA ALA A 413 -3.32 17.37 -11.59
C ALA A 413 -3.10 16.63 -10.26
N ARG A 414 -2.98 17.36 -9.15
CA ARG A 414 -2.84 16.78 -7.81
C ARG A 414 -4.10 16.08 -7.31
N ASN A 415 -5.30 16.41 -7.76
CA ASN A 415 -6.53 15.81 -7.23
C ASN A 415 -7.27 14.94 -8.26
N LEU A 416 -7.05 15.17 -9.55
CA LEU A 416 -7.69 14.47 -10.66
C LEU A 416 -6.84 13.31 -11.19
N VAL A 417 -5.60 13.61 -11.62
CA VAL A 417 -4.76 12.68 -12.39
C VAL A 417 -3.78 11.96 -11.47
N ASP A 418 -3.61 10.66 -11.67
CA ASP A 418 -2.70 9.89 -10.85
C ASP A 418 -1.24 10.04 -11.30
N THR A 419 -0.50 10.91 -10.61
CA THR A 419 0.90 11.26 -10.94
C THR A 419 1.93 10.26 -10.41
N ARG A 420 1.48 9.12 -9.86
CA ARG A 420 2.39 8.09 -9.33
C ARG A 420 3.18 7.42 -10.44
N TYR A 421 4.36 6.90 -10.10
CA TYR A 421 5.28 6.33 -11.08
C TYR A 421 4.64 5.24 -11.93
N ALA A 422 4.00 4.25 -11.30
CA ALA A 422 3.34 3.17 -12.01
C ALA A 422 2.20 3.65 -12.94
N SER A 423 1.48 4.68 -12.50
CA SER A 423 0.37 5.26 -13.24
C SER A 423 0.86 6.03 -14.46
N ARG A 424 1.98 6.75 -14.34
CA ARG A 424 2.66 7.40 -15.46
C ARG A 424 3.20 6.40 -16.48
N VAL A 425 3.87 5.34 -16.01
CA VAL A 425 4.38 4.28 -16.89
C VAL A 425 3.25 3.65 -17.71
N VAL A 426 2.10 3.34 -17.09
CA VAL A 426 0.93 2.83 -17.82
C VAL A 426 0.32 3.87 -18.76
N LEU A 427 0.19 5.13 -18.33
CA LEU A 427 -0.36 6.20 -19.17
C LEU A 427 0.48 6.41 -20.43
N ASN A 428 1.80 6.58 -20.25
CA ASN A 428 2.74 6.81 -21.35
C ASN A 428 2.71 5.64 -22.34
N GLU A 429 2.70 4.41 -21.83
CA GLU A 429 2.66 3.22 -22.68
C GLU A 429 1.36 3.13 -23.50
N LEU A 430 0.21 3.38 -22.87
CA LEU A 430 -1.08 3.38 -23.56
C LEU A 430 -1.16 4.51 -24.60
N GLN A 431 -0.65 5.70 -24.28
CA GLN A 431 -0.61 6.84 -25.20
C GLN A 431 0.30 6.56 -26.39
N ALA A 432 1.52 6.06 -26.15
CA ALA A 432 2.46 5.70 -27.23
C ALA A 432 1.84 4.67 -28.19
N PHE A 433 1.22 3.63 -27.65
CA PHE A 433 0.54 2.62 -28.46
C PHE A 433 -0.64 3.20 -29.25
N ILE A 434 -1.52 3.97 -28.62
CA ILE A 434 -2.72 4.51 -29.29
C ILE A 434 -2.36 5.57 -30.34
N ASN A 435 -1.39 6.43 -30.06
CA ASN A 435 -0.91 7.45 -31.00
C ASN A 435 -0.30 6.79 -32.24
N SER A 436 0.41 5.67 -32.10
CA SER A 436 0.96 4.92 -33.24
C SER A 436 -0.10 4.30 -34.17
N LYS A 437 -1.37 4.24 -33.72
CA LYS A 437 -2.48 3.70 -34.51
C LYS A 437 -3.29 4.77 -35.22
N GLU A 438 -2.88 6.03 -35.12
CA GLU A 438 -3.54 7.17 -35.78
C GLU A 438 -5.04 7.26 -35.45
N THR A 439 -5.41 6.85 -34.23
CA THR A 439 -6.80 6.86 -33.77
C THR A 439 -7.10 8.10 -32.92
N ASN A 440 -8.36 8.54 -32.92
CA ASN A 440 -8.82 9.65 -32.06
C ASN A 440 -9.11 9.23 -30.60
N VAL A 441 -8.62 8.07 -30.17
CA VAL A 441 -8.88 7.55 -28.84
C VAL A 441 -8.09 8.35 -27.80
N LYS A 442 -8.77 8.86 -26.77
CA LYS A 442 -8.10 9.61 -25.70
C LYS A 442 -7.85 8.75 -24.48
N VAL A 443 -6.66 8.88 -23.89
CA VAL A 443 -6.22 8.09 -22.73
C VAL A 443 -6.04 8.98 -21.50
N SER A 444 -6.52 8.51 -20.34
CA SER A 444 -6.27 9.19 -19.06
C SER A 444 -6.12 8.19 -17.91
N VAL A 445 -5.43 8.61 -16.85
CA VAL A 445 -5.34 7.86 -15.60
C VAL A 445 -5.86 8.72 -14.45
N ILE A 446 -6.86 8.22 -13.72
CA ILE A 446 -7.53 8.99 -12.67
C ILE A 446 -7.18 8.49 -11.27
N ARG A 447 -7.32 9.37 -10.29
CA ARG A 447 -7.19 9.02 -8.87
C ARG A 447 -8.48 8.40 -8.34
N GLY A 448 -8.33 7.36 -7.52
CA GLY A 448 -9.46 6.75 -6.80
C GLY A 448 -10.20 7.65 -5.81
N LYS A 449 -9.72 8.88 -5.56
CA LYS A 449 -10.44 9.86 -4.74
C LYS A 449 -11.68 10.40 -5.49
N LEU A 450 -11.54 10.66 -6.79
CA LEU A 450 -12.66 11.13 -7.61
C LEU A 450 -13.73 10.04 -7.74
N THR A 451 -13.34 8.81 -8.09
CA THR A 451 -14.28 7.69 -8.24
C THR A 451 -15.02 7.38 -6.94
N HIS A 452 -14.34 7.41 -5.79
CA HIS A 452 -14.98 7.30 -4.49
C HIS A 452 -16.01 8.41 -4.25
N LYS A 453 -15.69 9.67 -4.62
CA LYS A 453 -16.61 10.80 -4.41
C LYS A 453 -17.82 10.74 -5.33
N LEU A 454 -17.63 10.39 -6.60
CA LEU A 454 -18.72 10.15 -7.55
C LEU A 454 -19.64 9.04 -7.02
N ARG A 455 -19.07 7.93 -6.55
CA ARG A 455 -19.82 6.81 -5.97
C ARG A 455 -20.68 7.25 -4.78
N GLU A 456 -20.11 8.05 -3.87
CA GLU A 456 -20.82 8.61 -2.71
C GLU A 456 -21.97 9.53 -3.15
N LYS A 457 -21.73 10.42 -4.12
CA LYS A 457 -22.72 11.39 -4.60
C LYS A 457 -23.84 10.76 -5.42
N TRP A 458 -23.57 9.64 -6.08
CA TRP A 458 -24.56 8.88 -6.85
C TRP A 458 -25.26 7.81 -6.01
N ASN A 459 -25.04 7.77 -4.69
CA ASN A 459 -25.63 6.81 -3.76
C ASN A 459 -25.44 5.34 -4.18
N LEU A 460 -24.27 5.01 -4.73
CA LEU A 460 -23.96 3.66 -5.20
C LEU A 460 -23.32 2.83 -4.07
N GLU A 461 -24.10 1.95 -3.44
CA GLU A 461 -23.65 1.13 -2.32
C GLU A 461 -22.42 0.28 -2.64
N LYS A 462 -21.46 0.19 -1.71
CA LYS A 462 -20.22 -0.60 -1.86
C LYS A 462 -20.16 -1.73 -0.84
N SER A 463 -20.65 -2.91 -1.22
CA SER A 463 -20.32 -4.13 -0.47
C SER A 463 -18.86 -4.52 -0.73
N ARG A 464 -18.02 -4.51 0.30
CA ARG A 464 -16.61 -4.96 0.21
C ARG A 464 -16.46 -6.47 0.40
N GLU A 465 -17.53 -7.15 0.77
CA GLU A 465 -17.53 -8.60 0.95
C GLU A 465 -17.58 -9.33 -0.40
N THR A 466 -18.10 -8.68 -1.45
CA THR A 466 -18.16 -9.21 -2.82
C THR A 466 -17.11 -8.58 -3.74
N HIS A 467 -16.87 -9.19 -4.89
CA HIS A 467 -15.98 -8.74 -5.96
C HIS A 467 -16.72 -7.91 -7.03
N TYR A 468 -18.05 -7.89 -7.03
CA TYR A 468 -18.88 -7.12 -7.98
C TYR A 468 -18.53 -5.63 -7.99
N HIS A 469 -18.17 -5.07 -6.84
CA HIS A 469 -17.86 -3.65 -6.71
C HIS A 469 -16.71 -3.18 -7.62
N HIS A 470 -15.80 -4.08 -8.05
CA HIS A 470 -14.73 -3.74 -8.98
C HIS A 470 -15.25 -3.43 -10.38
N ALA A 471 -16.24 -4.18 -10.87
CA ALA A 471 -16.87 -3.92 -12.16
C ALA A 471 -17.70 -2.62 -12.12
N VAL A 472 -18.39 -2.37 -11.00
CA VAL A 472 -19.12 -1.11 -10.78
C VAL A 472 -18.16 0.08 -10.68
N ASP A 473 -17.03 -0.05 -9.98
CA ASP A 473 -16.00 0.99 -9.95
C ASP A 473 -15.47 1.27 -11.37
N ALA A 474 -15.25 0.22 -12.20
CA ALA A 474 -14.84 0.36 -13.59
C ALA A 474 -15.89 1.05 -14.48
N SER A 475 -17.19 0.81 -14.26
CA SER A 475 -18.26 1.51 -15.01
C SER A 475 -18.33 2.99 -14.64
N ILE A 476 -18.14 3.35 -13.36
CA ILE A 476 -18.03 4.75 -12.90
C ILE A 476 -16.85 5.44 -13.60
N ILE A 477 -15.70 4.77 -13.67
CA ILE A 477 -14.51 5.26 -14.37
C ILE A 477 -14.83 5.50 -15.85
N ALA A 478 -15.49 4.55 -16.53
CA ALA A 478 -15.83 4.63 -17.95
C ALA A 478 -16.80 5.78 -18.29
N VAL A 479 -17.69 6.14 -17.36
CA VAL A 479 -18.64 7.26 -17.53
C VAL A 479 -18.00 8.62 -17.21
N THR A 480 -16.87 8.64 -16.49
CA THR A 480 -16.20 9.89 -16.07
C THR A 480 -15.90 10.85 -17.23
N PRO A 481 -15.44 10.42 -18.43
CA PRO A 481 -15.29 11.32 -19.59
C PRO A 481 -16.57 12.00 -20.09
N LYS A 482 -17.75 11.52 -19.69
CA LYS A 482 -19.07 12.04 -20.13
C LYS A 482 -19.68 13.05 -19.14
N LEU A 483 -19.00 13.37 -18.04
CA LEU A 483 -19.45 14.41 -17.11
C LEU A 483 -19.59 15.76 -17.82
N LYS A 484 -20.58 16.57 -17.39
CA LYS A 484 -20.86 17.89 -17.96
C LYS A 484 -19.67 18.84 -17.80
N LEU A 485 -18.87 18.64 -16.75
CA LEU A 485 -17.63 19.39 -16.49
C LEU A 485 -16.74 19.55 -17.72
N TRP A 486 -16.50 18.46 -18.46
CA TRP A 486 -15.55 18.47 -19.58
C TRP A 486 -16.09 19.16 -20.82
N LYS A 487 -17.42 19.17 -20.99
CA LYS A 487 -18.07 19.78 -22.16
C LYS A 487 -18.39 21.25 -21.97
N GLN A 488 -18.80 21.63 -20.75
CA GLN A 488 -19.44 22.93 -20.51
C GLN A 488 -18.57 23.93 -19.77
N ALA A 489 -17.46 23.49 -19.17
CA ALA A 489 -16.64 24.37 -18.35
C ALA A 489 -15.19 24.47 -18.83
N GLY A 490 -14.82 23.91 -20.00
CA GLY A 490 -13.47 24.04 -20.57
C GLY A 490 -12.38 23.21 -19.87
N TYR A 491 -12.75 22.37 -18.90
CA TYR A 491 -11.83 21.42 -18.29
C TYR A 491 -11.54 20.25 -19.23
N SER A 492 -10.32 19.71 -19.22
CA SER A 492 -10.01 18.43 -19.86
C SER A 492 -9.75 17.34 -18.81
N LEU A 493 -10.18 16.11 -19.08
CA LEU A 493 -9.73 14.93 -18.33
C LEU A 493 -8.45 14.33 -18.93
N PHE A 494 -8.20 14.66 -20.19
CA PHE A 494 -7.17 14.05 -21.03
C PHE A 494 -5.98 14.99 -21.10
N PRO A 495 -4.79 14.53 -20.68
CA PRO A 495 -3.60 15.33 -20.79
C PRO A 495 -3.19 15.50 -22.25
N GLU A 496 -2.84 16.73 -22.65
CA GLU A 496 -2.41 17.06 -24.02
C GLU A 496 -0.98 16.57 -24.30
N LYS A 497 -0.10 16.70 -23.30
CA LYS A 497 1.25 16.12 -23.26
C LYS A 497 1.58 15.71 -21.83
N VAL A 498 2.31 14.59 -21.68
CA VAL A 498 2.89 14.14 -20.42
C VAL A 498 4.39 14.39 -20.50
N GLU A 499 4.86 15.52 -19.97
CA GLU A 499 6.29 15.77 -19.83
C GLU A 499 6.80 15.17 -18.51
N GLU A 500 8.11 14.96 -18.37
CA GLU A 500 8.70 14.24 -17.23
C GLU A 500 8.28 14.79 -15.84
N GLN A 501 7.85 16.05 -15.78
CA GLN A 501 7.50 16.75 -14.54
C GLN A 501 6.06 17.30 -14.49
N GLU A 502 5.36 17.47 -15.62
CA GLU A 502 4.03 18.11 -15.64
C GLU A 502 3.02 17.41 -16.56
N ILE A 503 1.77 17.34 -16.07
CA ILE A 503 0.62 16.85 -16.83
C ILE A 503 -0.15 18.08 -17.28
N ASN A 504 -0.10 18.41 -18.57
CA ASN A 504 -0.80 19.57 -19.10
C ASN A 504 -2.27 19.21 -19.37
N ILE A 505 -3.18 19.87 -18.66
CA ILE A 505 -4.62 19.62 -18.70
C ILE A 505 -5.32 20.95 -19.04
N GLY A 506 -6.29 20.92 -19.96
CA GLY A 506 -7.17 22.06 -20.23
C GLY A 506 -7.83 22.56 -18.95
N ILE A 507 -7.65 23.85 -18.65
CA ILE A 507 -8.19 24.49 -17.45
C ILE A 507 -9.47 25.22 -17.84
N GLY A 508 -10.55 24.91 -17.14
CA GLY A 508 -11.81 25.61 -17.31
C GLY A 508 -11.86 27.00 -16.67
N GLU A 509 -13.03 27.62 -16.65
CA GLU A 509 -13.26 28.83 -15.86
C GLU A 509 -13.46 28.51 -14.36
N ILE A 510 -13.06 29.44 -13.48
CA ILE A 510 -13.36 29.31 -12.04
C ILE A 510 -14.86 29.57 -11.85
N VAL A 511 -15.64 28.50 -11.73
CA VAL A 511 -17.07 28.55 -11.44
C VAL A 511 -17.35 28.46 -9.93
N SER A 512 -18.57 28.82 -9.52
CA SER A 512 -19.00 28.66 -8.12
C SER A 512 -19.05 27.18 -7.72
N ASP A 513 -18.90 26.89 -6.43
CA ASP A 513 -18.90 25.50 -5.95
C ASP A 513 -20.23 24.79 -6.22
N LYS A 514 -21.35 25.52 -6.18
CA LYS A 514 -22.67 25.00 -6.56
C LYS A 514 -22.69 24.59 -8.04
N ARG A 515 -22.25 25.47 -8.94
CA ARG A 515 -22.19 25.18 -10.37
C ARG A 515 -21.21 24.04 -10.67
N PHE A 516 -20.08 24.01 -10.00
CA PHE A 516 -19.11 22.93 -10.12
C PHE A 516 -19.69 21.58 -9.69
N ALA A 517 -20.38 21.56 -8.54
CA ALA A 517 -21.04 20.38 -8.03
C ALA A 517 -22.10 19.83 -9.01
N GLU A 518 -22.89 20.72 -9.63
CA GLU A 518 -23.82 20.32 -10.71
C GLU A 518 -23.08 19.71 -11.91
N LEU A 519 -21.96 20.30 -12.33
CA LEU A 519 -21.22 19.83 -13.50
C LEU A 519 -20.54 18.47 -13.29
N VAL A 520 -20.08 18.17 -12.06
CA VAL A 520 -19.32 16.96 -11.72
C VAL A 520 -20.17 15.85 -11.14
N TYR A 521 -21.13 16.18 -10.27
CA TYR A 521 -21.88 15.18 -9.52
C TYR A 521 -23.20 14.80 -10.17
N THR A 522 -23.67 15.50 -11.22
CA THR A 522 -24.79 15.01 -12.02
C THR A 522 -24.37 13.75 -12.78
N LEU A 523 -25.08 12.66 -12.52
CA LEU A 523 -24.85 11.36 -13.14
C LEU A 523 -25.22 11.42 -14.64
N PRO A 524 -24.28 11.11 -15.56
CA PRO A 524 -24.61 11.02 -16.98
C PRO A 524 -25.53 9.81 -17.27
N PHE A 525 -26.50 10.00 -18.17
CA PHE A 525 -27.43 8.94 -18.59
C PHE A 525 -28.15 8.27 -17.41
N GLU A 526 -28.53 9.06 -16.39
CA GLU A 526 -28.98 8.59 -15.08
C GLU A 526 -29.97 7.43 -15.13
N GLU A 527 -31.09 7.57 -15.85
CA GLU A 527 -32.12 6.52 -15.94
C GLU A 527 -31.56 5.21 -16.50
N THR A 528 -30.90 5.28 -17.67
CA THR A 528 -30.35 4.10 -18.33
C THR A 528 -29.25 3.45 -17.51
N TYR A 529 -28.35 4.26 -16.93
CA TYR A 529 -27.20 3.79 -16.17
C TYR A 529 -27.62 3.13 -14.85
N LEU A 530 -28.52 3.76 -14.08
CA LEU A 530 -29.01 3.17 -12.83
C LEU A 530 -29.82 1.90 -13.08
N ASN A 531 -30.66 1.87 -14.12
CA ASN A 531 -31.40 0.66 -14.50
C ASN A 531 -30.45 -0.48 -14.90
N GLN A 532 -29.40 -0.20 -15.67
CA GLN A 532 -28.39 -1.20 -16.03
C GLN A 532 -27.60 -1.68 -14.80
N LEU A 533 -27.28 -0.80 -13.85
CA LEU A 533 -26.57 -1.16 -12.62
C LEU A 533 -27.39 -2.10 -11.73
N ARG A 534 -28.71 -1.89 -11.61
CA ARG A 534 -29.61 -2.75 -10.80
C ARG A 534 -29.62 -4.21 -11.25
N HIS A 535 -29.38 -4.45 -12.55
CA HIS A 535 -29.36 -5.80 -13.14
C HIS A 535 -27.95 -6.27 -13.53
N LEU A 536 -26.90 -5.60 -13.03
CA LEU A 536 -25.53 -5.86 -13.46
C LEU A 536 -24.95 -7.14 -12.83
N GLU A 537 -25.28 -7.45 -11.57
CA GLU A 537 -24.63 -8.53 -10.82
C GLU A 537 -24.61 -9.88 -11.55
N PRO A 538 -25.72 -10.39 -12.11
CA PRO A 538 -25.72 -11.67 -12.83
C PRO A 538 -24.90 -11.66 -14.13
N ARG A 539 -24.61 -10.47 -14.69
CA ARG A 539 -23.87 -10.29 -15.95
C ARG A 539 -22.37 -10.08 -15.73
N ILE A 540 -21.94 -9.85 -14.48
CA ILE A 540 -20.52 -9.63 -14.16
C ILE A 540 -19.74 -10.91 -14.36
N LYS A 541 -18.66 -10.81 -15.14
CA LYS A 541 -17.75 -11.91 -15.41
C LYS A 541 -16.57 -11.87 -14.45
N PHE A 542 -16.09 -13.06 -14.08
CA PHE A 542 -14.99 -13.22 -13.15
C PHE A 542 -13.86 -14.02 -13.77
N LYS A 543 -12.65 -13.48 -13.67
CA LYS A 543 -11.41 -14.19 -13.94
C LYS A 543 -10.58 -14.28 -12.67
N HIS A 544 -10.21 -15.50 -12.30
CA HIS A 544 -9.29 -15.76 -11.21
C HIS A 544 -7.97 -16.27 -11.75
N GLN A 545 -6.86 -15.68 -11.30
CA GLN A 545 -5.54 -16.17 -11.64
C GLN A 545 -5.30 -17.50 -10.91
N VAL A 546 -5.19 -18.57 -11.69
CA VAL A 546 -4.84 -19.92 -11.23
C VAL A 546 -3.38 -19.94 -10.77
N ASP A 547 -3.13 -20.55 -9.62
CA ASP A 547 -1.80 -20.67 -9.03
C ASP A 547 -1.20 -22.05 -9.27
N LYS A 548 -0.41 -22.18 -10.34
CA LYS A 548 0.28 -23.42 -10.72
C LYS A 548 1.70 -23.52 -10.17
N LYS A 549 2.20 -22.47 -9.50
CA LYS A 549 3.60 -22.35 -9.12
C LYS A 549 4.00 -23.46 -8.14
N MET A 550 5.02 -24.23 -8.51
CA MET A 550 5.68 -25.20 -7.64
C MET A 550 6.57 -24.54 -6.58
N ASN A 551 7.02 -25.33 -5.60
CA ASN A 551 7.96 -24.91 -4.56
C ASN A 551 7.50 -23.62 -3.84
N ARG A 552 6.27 -23.63 -3.33
CA ARG A 552 5.81 -22.66 -2.33
C ARG A 552 6.15 -23.18 -0.93
N LYS A 553 5.84 -22.38 0.10
CA LYS A 553 5.96 -22.79 1.51
C LYS A 553 5.38 -24.20 1.68
N VAL A 554 6.21 -25.15 2.08
CA VAL A 554 5.84 -26.57 2.14
C VAL A 554 4.96 -26.88 3.35
N SER A 555 5.32 -26.35 4.52
CA SER A 555 4.65 -26.57 5.80
C SER A 555 4.83 -25.34 6.70
N ASP A 556 4.19 -25.33 7.86
CA ASP A 556 4.57 -24.37 8.90
C ASP A 556 5.99 -24.60 9.40
N ALA A 557 6.65 -23.52 9.83
CA ALA A 557 8.05 -23.54 10.27
C ALA A 557 8.22 -24.08 11.69
N THR A 558 7.12 -24.18 12.46
CA THR A 558 7.16 -24.71 13.82
C THR A 558 7.52 -26.19 13.79
N ILE A 559 8.60 -26.54 14.48
CA ILE A 559 9.03 -27.92 14.70
C ILE A 559 8.27 -28.48 15.90
N TYR A 560 7.50 -29.54 15.69
CA TYR A 560 6.70 -30.16 16.74
C TYR A 560 7.37 -31.42 17.25
N ALA A 561 7.54 -31.49 18.57
CA ALA A 561 7.83 -32.75 19.25
C ALA A 561 6.55 -33.58 19.36
N THR A 562 6.70 -34.90 19.27
CA THR A 562 5.58 -35.84 19.47
C THR A 562 5.81 -36.73 20.68
N ARG A 563 4.72 -37.24 21.27
CA ARG A 563 4.77 -38.25 22.34
C ARG A 563 3.64 -39.24 22.16
N MET A 564 3.89 -40.51 22.50
CA MET A 564 2.82 -41.46 22.70
C MET A 564 2.18 -41.19 24.07
N ALA A 565 0.85 -41.10 24.10
CA ALA A 565 0.09 -40.91 25.33
C ALA A 565 -1.35 -41.37 25.14
N GLN A 566 -1.98 -41.76 26.25
CA GLN A 566 -3.42 -41.93 26.37
C GLN A 566 -3.97 -40.70 27.10
N VAL A 567 -4.78 -39.90 26.41
CA VAL A 567 -5.26 -38.60 26.92
C VAL A 567 -6.77 -38.53 26.80
N GLY A 568 -7.45 -38.09 27.86
CA GLY A 568 -8.91 -37.97 27.90
C GLY A 568 -9.61 -39.31 27.69
N LYS A 569 -10.47 -39.40 26.66
CA LYS A 569 -11.31 -40.58 26.35
C LYS A 569 -10.63 -41.61 25.44
N ASP A 570 -9.33 -41.50 25.22
CA ASP A 570 -8.61 -42.45 24.37
C ASP A 570 -8.63 -43.86 24.96
N LYS A 571 -9.06 -44.85 24.19
CA LYS A 571 -9.04 -46.27 24.58
C LYS A 571 -7.68 -46.95 24.38
N ARG A 572 -6.80 -46.34 23.59
CA ARG A 572 -5.46 -46.85 23.23
C ARG A 572 -4.48 -45.69 23.16
N GLU A 573 -3.20 -45.99 23.33
CA GLU A 573 -2.13 -45.00 23.20
C GLU A 573 -2.08 -44.44 21.78
N ASN A 574 -2.07 -43.12 21.64
CA ASN A 574 -1.97 -42.43 20.36
C ASN A 574 -0.77 -41.51 20.35
N ARG A 575 -0.26 -41.22 19.15
CA ARG A 575 0.77 -40.21 18.98
C ARG A 575 0.14 -38.81 19.02
N TYR A 576 0.61 -37.97 19.92
CA TYR A 576 0.17 -36.58 20.09
C TYR A 576 1.28 -35.60 19.73
N PHE A 577 0.88 -34.48 19.14
CA PHE A 577 1.71 -33.29 19.05
C PHE A 577 1.81 -32.61 20.42
N LEU A 578 2.99 -32.10 20.74
CA LEU A 578 3.18 -31.26 21.91
C LEU A 578 3.00 -29.79 21.56
N GLY A 579 1.96 -29.18 22.13
CA GLY A 579 1.83 -27.74 22.21
C GLY A 579 2.67 -27.18 23.35
N LYS A 580 2.98 -25.88 23.28
CA LYS A 580 3.69 -25.14 24.33
C LYS A 580 2.99 -23.82 24.60
N ILE A 581 2.70 -23.55 25.87
CA ILE A 581 2.43 -22.21 26.38
C ILE A 581 3.79 -21.60 26.69
N LYS A 582 4.20 -20.59 25.91
CA LYS A 582 5.56 -20.03 25.99
C LYS A 582 5.80 -19.26 27.29
N ASP A 583 4.79 -18.53 27.73
CA ASP A 583 4.81 -17.71 28.93
C ASP A 583 3.46 -17.80 29.65
N ILE A 584 3.47 -18.34 30.86
CA ILE A 584 2.27 -18.48 31.69
C ILE A 584 1.86 -17.19 32.39
N TYR A 585 2.74 -16.18 32.44
CA TYR A 585 2.52 -14.88 33.08
C TYR A 585 1.96 -13.82 32.11
N SER A 586 1.57 -14.25 30.91
CA SER A 586 0.93 -13.40 29.93
C SER A 586 -0.56 -13.70 29.90
N LEU A 587 -1.41 -12.65 29.81
CA LEU A 587 -2.86 -12.83 29.76
C LEU A 587 -3.30 -13.83 28.68
N ASN A 588 -2.68 -13.78 27.49
CA ASN A 588 -2.94 -14.74 26.42
C ASN A 588 -2.48 -16.18 26.77
N GLY A 589 -1.36 -16.30 27.47
CA GLY A 589 -0.85 -17.57 27.99
C GLY A 589 -1.80 -18.17 29.02
N TYR A 590 -2.26 -17.37 29.98
CA TYR A 590 -3.24 -17.77 30.98
C TYR A 590 -4.58 -18.16 30.36
N ILE A 591 -5.13 -17.35 29.45
CA ILE A 591 -6.38 -17.69 28.74
C ILE A 591 -6.25 -19.06 28.04
N LYS A 592 -5.10 -19.32 27.40
CA LYS A 592 -4.83 -20.61 26.76
C LYS A 592 -4.70 -21.74 27.78
N PHE A 593 -4.00 -21.51 28.90
CA PHE A 593 -3.89 -22.46 30.00
C PHE A 593 -5.28 -22.83 30.53
N LYS A 594 -6.09 -21.83 30.91
CA LYS A 594 -7.44 -21.99 31.47
C LYS A 594 -8.36 -22.76 30.52
N LYS A 595 -8.31 -22.46 29.22
CA LYS A 595 -9.07 -23.19 28.20
C LYS A 595 -8.73 -24.69 28.16
N ILE A 596 -7.45 -25.04 28.30
CA ILE A 596 -7.00 -26.44 28.31
C ILE A 596 -7.35 -27.08 29.66
N TYR A 597 -7.06 -26.39 30.76
CA TYR A 597 -7.33 -26.82 32.14
C TYR A 597 -8.80 -27.16 32.36
N ASN A 598 -9.72 -26.27 31.95
CA ASN A 598 -11.16 -26.49 32.08
C ASN A 598 -11.67 -27.63 31.20
N LYS A 599 -11.02 -27.87 30.05
CA LYS A 599 -11.43 -28.91 29.10
C LYS A 599 -10.93 -30.29 29.53
N ASP A 600 -9.64 -30.40 29.84
CA ASP A 600 -8.97 -31.64 30.22
C ASP A 600 -7.58 -31.35 30.81
N LYS A 601 -7.46 -31.41 32.14
CA LYS A 601 -6.19 -31.18 32.86
C LYS A 601 -5.12 -32.23 32.52
N SER A 602 -5.54 -33.45 32.16
CA SER A 602 -4.62 -34.55 31.83
C SER A 602 -3.77 -34.26 30.59
N LYS A 603 -4.16 -33.28 29.78
CA LYS A 603 -3.37 -32.80 28.65
C LYS A 603 -2.03 -32.19 29.06
N PHE A 604 -1.89 -31.66 30.27
CA PHE A 604 -0.61 -31.09 30.69
C PHE A 604 0.38 -32.19 31.03
N LEU A 605 1.57 -32.14 30.44
CA LEU A 605 2.63 -33.11 30.74
C LEU A 605 3.02 -33.06 32.23
N MET A 606 2.98 -31.87 32.81
CA MET A 606 3.25 -31.66 34.23
C MET A 606 2.18 -32.31 35.11
N TYR A 607 0.91 -32.33 34.72
CA TYR A 607 -0.13 -33.02 35.48
C TYR A 607 0.17 -34.53 35.60
N GLN A 608 0.62 -35.15 34.51
CA GLN A 608 0.94 -36.58 34.48
C GLN A 608 2.29 -36.94 35.10
N LYS A 609 3.31 -36.09 34.94
CA LYS A 609 4.71 -36.42 35.29
C LYS A 609 5.22 -35.71 36.54
N ASP A 610 4.56 -34.65 36.98
CA ASP A 610 4.91 -33.88 38.18
C ASP A 610 3.65 -33.26 38.84
N PRO A 611 2.78 -34.12 39.40
CA PRO A 611 1.51 -33.69 39.99
C PRO A 611 1.69 -32.76 41.18
N LYS A 612 2.81 -32.88 41.92
CA LYS A 612 3.10 -31.99 43.08
C LYS A 612 3.25 -30.54 42.65
N THR A 613 4.02 -30.28 41.59
CA THR A 613 4.12 -28.93 41.02
C THR A 613 2.82 -28.45 40.42
N PHE A 614 2.04 -29.34 39.78
CA PHE A 614 0.74 -28.96 39.23
C PHE A 614 -0.26 -28.53 40.31
N ASN A 615 -0.30 -29.24 41.44
CA ASN A 615 -1.14 -28.87 42.58
C ASN A 615 -0.75 -27.48 43.14
N LYS A 616 0.55 -27.12 43.15
CA LYS A 616 1.01 -25.76 43.53
C LYS A 616 0.38 -24.69 42.63
N LEU A 617 0.25 -24.96 41.32
CA LEU A 617 -0.44 -24.05 40.40
C LEU A 617 -1.94 -23.98 40.68
N GLU A 618 -2.59 -25.10 41.00
CA GLU A 618 -4.01 -25.09 41.37
C GLU A 618 -4.28 -24.31 42.66
N THR A 619 -3.37 -24.35 43.63
CA THR A 619 -3.44 -23.52 44.83
C THR A 619 -3.40 -22.04 44.48
N ILE A 620 -2.51 -21.62 43.57
CA ILE A 620 -2.44 -20.22 43.09
C ILE A 620 -3.76 -19.84 42.39
N LEU A 621 -4.32 -20.71 41.55
CA LEU A 621 -5.59 -20.44 40.87
C LEU A 621 -6.78 -20.27 41.84
N LYS A 622 -6.74 -20.89 43.02
CA LYS A 622 -7.76 -20.73 44.06
C LYS A 622 -7.56 -19.44 44.88
N GLY A 623 -6.32 -18.98 45.03
CA GLY A 623 -5.97 -17.82 45.84
C GLY A 623 -6.07 -16.47 45.13
N TYR A 624 -6.12 -16.45 43.78
CA TYR A 624 -6.10 -15.21 43.00
C TYR A 624 -7.30 -15.12 42.04
N PRO A 625 -7.89 -13.93 41.85
CA PRO A 625 -9.02 -13.74 40.96
C PRO A 625 -8.60 -13.89 39.49
N ASP A 626 -9.53 -14.36 38.66
CA ASP A 626 -9.33 -14.54 37.21
C ASP A 626 -9.94 -13.41 36.36
N SER A 627 -10.59 -12.45 37.02
CA SER A 627 -11.22 -11.28 36.42
C SER A 627 -11.37 -10.15 37.44
N THR A 628 -11.39 -8.90 36.96
CA THR A 628 -11.55 -7.68 37.76
C THR A 628 -12.54 -6.73 37.07
N GLU A 629 -13.25 -5.94 37.85
CA GLU A 629 -14.22 -4.97 37.32
C GLU A 629 -13.55 -3.60 37.15
N LEU A 630 -13.62 -3.05 35.93
CA LEU A 630 -13.17 -1.70 35.63
C LEU A 630 -14.38 -0.81 35.37
N VAL A 631 -14.52 0.24 36.17
CA VAL A 631 -15.50 1.30 35.94
C VAL A 631 -14.98 2.21 34.83
N GLN A 632 -15.70 2.29 33.72
CA GLN A 632 -15.37 3.22 32.64
C GLN A 632 -15.74 4.64 33.04
N GLN A 633 -15.10 5.64 32.43
CA GLN A 633 -15.43 7.07 32.63
C GLN A 633 -16.92 7.39 32.37
N SER A 634 -17.62 6.54 31.61
CA SER A 634 -19.06 6.63 31.35
C SER A 634 -19.95 5.98 32.42
N GLY A 635 -19.42 5.58 33.58
CA GLY A 635 -20.15 4.90 34.67
C GLY A 635 -20.49 3.41 34.42
N LYS A 636 -20.12 2.82 33.27
CA LYS A 636 -20.36 1.40 32.95
C LYS A 636 -19.28 0.50 33.55
N VAL A 637 -19.67 -0.49 34.34
CA VAL A 637 -18.76 -1.53 34.88
C VAL A 637 -18.47 -2.58 33.81
N LYS A 638 -17.19 -2.81 33.51
CA LYS A 638 -16.74 -3.83 32.55
C LYS A 638 -15.84 -4.85 33.25
N LYS A 639 -16.26 -6.11 33.23
CA LYS A 639 -15.45 -7.25 33.66
C LYS A 639 -14.29 -7.50 32.68
N VAL A 640 -13.07 -7.45 33.16
CA VAL A 640 -11.83 -7.67 32.40
C VAL A 640 -11.09 -8.87 32.97
N ASN A 641 -10.63 -9.77 32.10
CA ASN A 641 -9.86 -10.95 32.54
C ASN A 641 -8.48 -10.52 33.04
N VAL A 642 -8.05 -11.09 34.15
CA VAL A 642 -6.69 -10.94 34.69
C VAL A 642 -5.99 -12.29 34.77
N ASP A 643 -4.68 -12.27 34.99
CA ASP A 643 -3.84 -13.47 35.05
C ASP A 643 -3.42 -13.75 36.51
N PRO A 644 -4.02 -14.76 37.16
CA PRO A 644 -3.65 -15.23 38.50
C PRO A 644 -2.15 -15.51 38.69
N PHE A 645 -1.47 -16.02 37.66
CA PHE A 645 -0.04 -16.35 37.76
C PHE A 645 0.82 -15.09 37.75
N GLU A 646 0.41 -14.06 37.01
CA GLU A 646 1.08 -12.75 37.02
C GLU A 646 0.86 -12.01 38.35
N MET A 647 -0.34 -12.07 38.92
CA MET A 647 -0.62 -11.48 40.23
C MET A 647 0.24 -12.14 41.32
N TYR A 648 0.28 -13.47 41.36
CA TYR A 648 1.18 -14.20 42.26
C TYR A 648 2.64 -13.80 42.04
N ARG A 649 3.06 -13.61 40.79
CA ARG A 649 4.44 -13.19 40.47
C ARG A 649 4.79 -11.83 41.06
N GLN A 650 3.86 -10.88 41.03
CA GLN A 650 4.07 -9.53 41.56
C GLN A 650 4.24 -9.54 43.08
N GLU A 651 3.52 -10.41 43.79
CA GLU A 651 3.56 -10.50 45.25
C GLU A 651 4.66 -11.42 45.78
N ASN A 652 4.87 -12.58 45.15
CA ASN A 652 5.69 -13.68 45.68
C ASN A 652 6.88 -14.05 44.79
N GLY A 653 7.06 -13.36 43.65
CA GLY A 653 8.07 -13.69 42.66
C GLY A 653 7.69 -14.87 41.75
N LEU A 654 8.63 -15.28 40.91
CA LEU A 654 8.38 -16.29 39.87
C LEU A 654 8.04 -17.68 40.45
N ILE A 655 7.01 -18.32 39.89
CA ILE A 655 6.56 -19.64 40.32
C ILE A 655 7.66 -20.68 40.07
N ARG A 656 8.03 -21.41 41.12
CA ARG A 656 9.06 -22.47 41.10
C ARG A 656 8.44 -23.87 41.14
N LYS A 657 9.09 -24.81 40.45
CA LYS A 657 8.80 -26.25 40.54
C LYS A 657 8.89 -26.70 42.00
N TYR A 658 8.01 -27.61 42.42
CA TYR A 658 8.02 -28.12 43.78
C TYR A 658 9.36 -28.79 44.13
N SER A 659 9.89 -28.44 45.30
CA SER A 659 11.07 -29.05 45.90
C SER A 659 10.97 -28.91 47.42
N LYS A 660 11.53 -29.86 48.18
CA LYS A 660 11.47 -29.84 49.65
C LYS A 660 12.07 -28.58 50.29
N ARG A 661 13.07 -27.97 49.64
CA ARG A 661 13.80 -26.77 50.09
C ARG A 661 13.40 -25.50 49.32
N ASP A 662 12.28 -25.54 48.59
CA ASP A 662 11.77 -24.48 47.70
C ASP A 662 12.80 -23.84 46.72
N ASN A 663 13.85 -24.58 46.37
CA ASN A 663 14.91 -24.17 45.45
C ASN A 663 14.71 -24.70 44.01
N GLY A 664 13.49 -25.14 43.68
CA GLY A 664 13.16 -25.66 42.36
C GLY A 664 13.33 -24.63 41.25
N PRO A 665 13.54 -25.09 40.00
CA PRO A 665 13.67 -24.20 38.84
C PRO A 665 12.37 -23.45 38.57
N ILE A 666 12.50 -22.27 37.96
CA ILE A 666 11.38 -21.41 37.59
C ILE A 666 10.54 -22.03 36.47
N ILE A 667 9.23 -21.93 36.61
CA ILE A 667 8.26 -22.31 35.59
C ILE A 667 7.91 -21.07 34.78
N ARG A 668 8.37 -21.04 33.52
CA ARG A 668 7.93 -20.02 32.53
C ARG A 668 6.97 -20.58 31.51
N SER A 669 7.18 -21.84 31.11
CA SER A 669 6.49 -22.44 29.98
C SER A 669 5.96 -23.81 30.31
N MET A 670 4.86 -24.19 29.67
CA MET A 670 4.20 -25.46 29.93
C MET A 670 3.90 -26.20 28.63
N LYS A 671 4.27 -27.49 28.56
CA LYS A 671 3.93 -28.36 27.43
C LYS A 671 2.64 -29.11 27.70
N TYR A 672 1.87 -29.35 26.65
CA TYR A 672 0.62 -30.10 26.72
C TYR A 672 0.40 -30.94 25.45
N TYR A 673 -0.36 -32.03 25.57
CA TYR A 673 -0.82 -32.84 24.43
C TYR A 673 -1.92 -32.09 23.67
N ASP A 674 -1.58 -31.61 22.47
CA ASP A 674 -2.45 -30.72 21.70
C ASP A 674 -3.50 -31.53 20.92
N SER A 675 -3.07 -32.16 19.82
CA SER A 675 -3.89 -32.96 18.91
C SER A 675 -3.16 -34.23 18.50
N LYS A 676 -3.91 -35.23 18.03
CA LYS A 676 -3.32 -36.47 17.49
C LYS A 676 -2.54 -36.18 16.21
N VAL A 677 -1.45 -36.91 16.00
CA VAL A 677 -0.63 -36.78 14.80
C VAL A 677 -1.41 -37.24 13.58
N GLY A 678 -1.62 -36.30 12.66
CA GLY A 678 -2.21 -36.55 11.35
C GLY A 678 -1.16 -36.48 10.24
N ASN A 679 -1.54 -35.90 9.11
CA ASN A 679 -0.63 -35.69 7.98
C ASN A 679 0.49 -34.68 8.34
N SER A 680 1.74 -35.14 8.32
CA SER A 680 2.93 -34.38 8.73
C SER A 680 4.16 -34.74 7.87
N ILE A 681 5.19 -33.90 7.92
CA ILE A 681 6.51 -34.22 7.35
C ILE A 681 7.40 -34.70 8.49
N ASP A 682 7.99 -35.87 8.35
CA ASP A 682 8.94 -36.40 9.32
C ASP A 682 10.34 -35.80 9.07
N ILE A 683 10.89 -35.18 10.12
CA ILE A 683 12.24 -34.60 10.15
C ILE A 683 13.01 -35.10 11.38
N THR A 684 12.70 -36.31 11.84
CA THR A 684 13.26 -36.90 13.05
C THR A 684 14.77 -37.07 12.90
N PRO A 685 15.58 -36.45 13.78
CA PRO A 685 17.02 -36.66 13.78
C PRO A 685 17.39 -38.10 14.14
N ASN A 686 18.50 -38.59 13.59
CA ASN A 686 19.06 -39.88 13.97
C ASN A 686 19.34 -39.91 15.48
N GLY A 687 18.87 -40.95 16.18
CA GLY A 687 19.02 -41.10 17.64
C GLY A 687 17.93 -40.42 18.49
N ALA A 688 16.96 -39.72 17.90
CA ALA A 688 15.86 -39.14 18.66
C ALA A 688 14.89 -40.21 19.20
N LYS A 689 14.58 -40.18 20.50
CA LYS A 689 13.65 -41.11 21.16
C LYS A 689 12.19 -40.99 20.69
N ASN A 690 11.81 -39.86 20.08
CA ASN A 690 10.46 -39.60 19.61
C ASN A 690 10.51 -38.82 18.30
N ASN A 691 9.49 -38.99 17.46
CA ASN A 691 9.44 -38.29 16.18
C ASN A 691 9.35 -36.77 16.34
N VAL A 692 10.02 -36.09 15.42
CA VAL A 692 10.02 -34.65 15.26
C VAL A 692 9.45 -34.34 13.89
N ILE A 693 8.39 -33.53 13.83
CA ILE A 693 7.59 -33.40 12.62
C ILE A 693 7.16 -31.95 12.35
N LEU A 694 6.85 -31.66 11.09
CA LEU A 694 6.25 -30.41 10.64
C LEU A 694 4.76 -30.60 10.33
N GLN A 695 3.95 -29.58 10.63
CA GLN A 695 2.49 -29.57 10.43
C GLN A 695 2.05 -28.66 9.28
N SER A 696 0.74 -28.71 8.97
CA SER A 696 0.09 -27.83 7.99
C SER A 696 0.71 -27.95 6.60
N ILE A 697 0.82 -29.19 6.11
CA ILE A 697 1.38 -29.44 4.79
C ILE A 697 0.51 -28.78 3.72
N ASN A 698 1.12 -27.90 2.92
CA ASN A 698 0.41 -27.13 1.92
C ASN A 698 0.20 -27.95 0.64
N PRO A 699 -1.03 -27.94 0.08
CA PRO A 699 -1.35 -28.61 -1.17
C PRO A 699 -0.81 -27.82 -2.37
N TRP A 700 -0.41 -28.53 -3.43
CA TRP A 700 0.00 -27.96 -4.70
C TRP A 700 -1.09 -28.10 -5.76
N ARG A 701 -1.46 -29.34 -6.11
CA ARG A 701 -2.49 -29.65 -7.11
C ARG A 701 -3.28 -30.89 -6.73
N THR A 702 -4.43 -31.08 -7.38
CA THR A 702 -5.26 -32.26 -7.24
C THR A 702 -5.51 -32.87 -8.61
N ASP A 703 -5.16 -34.13 -8.79
CA ASP A 703 -5.40 -34.85 -10.03
C ASP A 703 -6.73 -35.62 -9.91
N VAL A 704 -7.63 -35.40 -10.87
CA VAL A 704 -9.00 -35.94 -10.89
C VAL A 704 -9.07 -37.10 -11.87
N TYR A 705 -9.64 -38.20 -11.40
CA TYR A 705 -9.87 -39.42 -12.16
C TYR A 705 -11.35 -39.75 -12.20
N TYR A 706 -11.78 -40.46 -13.24
CA TYR A 706 -13.11 -41.04 -13.32
C TYR A 706 -13.01 -42.55 -13.29
N ASN A 707 -13.82 -43.17 -12.44
CA ASN A 707 -13.96 -44.60 -12.36
C ASN A 707 -15.27 -45.02 -13.06
N TYR A 708 -15.15 -45.65 -14.21
CA TYR A 708 -16.30 -46.10 -15.01
C TYR A 708 -17.13 -47.19 -14.32
N GLU A 709 -16.50 -48.07 -13.53
CA GLU A 709 -17.18 -49.14 -12.79
C GLU A 709 -18.04 -48.57 -11.66
N LYS A 710 -17.49 -47.60 -10.91
CA LYS A 710 -18.22 -46.93 -9.81
C LYS A 710 -19.12 -45.80 -10.27
N GLN A 711 -18.96 -45.34 -11.51
CA GLN A 711 -19.56 -44.12 -12.06
C GLN A 711 -19.35 -42.91 -11.14
N ASP A 712 -18.17 -42.79 -10.51
CA ASP A 712 -17.83 -41.71 -9.56
C ASP A 712 -16.43 -41.16 -9.84
N TYR A 713 -16.19 -39.91 -9.45
CA TYR A 713 -14.87 -39.30 -9.54
C TYR A 713 -14.02 -39.64 -8.31
N GLU A 714 -12.75 -39.92 -8.55
CA GLU A 714 -11.73 -40.20 -7.55
C GLU A 714 -10.65 -39.12 -7.64
N ILE A 715 -10.20 -38.56 -6.51
CA ILE A 715 -9.26 -37.44 -6.52
C ILE A 715 -8.04 -37.70 -5.66
N MET A 716 -6.88 -37.27 -6.15
CA MET A 716 -5.60 -37.41 -5.49
C MET A 716 -4.97 -36.04 -5.25
N GLY A 717 -4.65 -35.71 -4.00
CA GLY A 717 -3.97 -34.46 -3.67
C GLY A 717 -2.46 -34.61 -3.65
N ILE A 718 -1.76 -33.81 -4.45
CA ILE A 718 -0.30 -33.68 -4.44
C ILE A 718 0.08 -32.42 -3.67
N LYS A 719 1.04 -32.55 -2.77
CA LYS A 719 1.52 -31.50 -1.87
C LYS A 719 2.88 -30.99 -2.34
N TYR A 720 3.28 -29.82 -1.86
CA TYR A 720 4.62 -29.30 -2.19
C TYR A 720 5.76 -30.18 -1.66
N CYS A 721 5.54 -30.92 -0.57
CA CYS A 721 6.54 -31.85 -0.03
C CYS A 721 6.75 -33.10 -0.88
N ASP A 722 5.80 -33.41 -1.76
CA ASP A 722 5.88 -34.57 -2.65
C ASP A 722 6.78 -34.26 -3.88
N LEU A 723 7.19 -32.98 -4.03
CA LEU A 723 8.07 -32.51 -5.09
C LEU A 723 9.52 -32.41 -4.60
N ARG A 724 10.45 -32.94 -5.39
CA ARG A 724 11.89 -32.98 -5.09
C ARG A 724 12.74 -32.63 -6.32
N PHE A 725 13.99 -32.26 -6.07
CA PHE A 725 14.99 -32.19 -7.12
C PHE A 725 15.45 -33.61 -7.45
N TYR A 726 15.40 -33.98 -8.72
CA TYR A 726 15.91 -35.24 -9.26
C TYR A 726 16.63 -34.97 -10.57
N LYS A 727 17.92 -35.31 -10.65
CA LYS A 727 18.78 -35.07 -11.83
C LYS A 727 18.66 -33.65 -12.40
N GLY A 728 18.70 -32.62 -11.54
CA GLY A 728 18.61 -31.22 -11.93
C GLY A 728 17.21 -30.68 -12.28
N LYS A 729 16.19 -31.54 -12.34
CA LYS A 729 14.78 -31.13 -12.56
C LYS A 729 14.00 -31.15 -11.24
N TYR A 730 13.05 -30.23 -11.07
CA TYR A 730 12.18 -30.18 -9.89
C TYR A 730 10.76 -30.64 -10.24
N GLY A 731 10.24 -31.63 -9.52
CA GLY A 731 8.88 -32.15 -9.70
C GLY A 731 8.64 -33.45 -8.94
N ILE A 732 7.69 -34.26 -9.38
CA ILE A 732 7.39 -35.57 -8.76
C ILE A 732 7.91 -36.71 -9.63
N THR A 733 8.49 -37.75 -9.01
CA THR A 733 8.90 -38.97 -9.73
C THR A 733 7.70 -39.89 -9.92
N LEU A 734 7.72 -40.71 -10.96
CA LEU A 734 6.63 -41.62 -11.32
C LEU A 734 6.33 -42.62 -10.20
N GLU A 735 7.38 -43.13 -9.56
CA GLU A 735 7.29 -44.01 -8.39
C GLU A 735 6.50 -43.35 -7.26
N HIS A 736 6.93 -42.14 -6.84
CA HIS A 736 6.29 -41.42 -5.75
C HIS A 736 4.85 -40.99 -6.12
N TYR A 737 4.61 -40.64 -7.38
CA TYR A 737 3.25 -40.37 -7.87
C TYR A 737 2.33 -41.60 -7.71
N LYS A 738 2.81 -42.81 -8.03
CA LYS A 738 2.07 -44.06 -7.84
C LYS A 738 1.81 -44.35 -6.36
N GLU A 739 2.77 -44.07 -5.47
CA GLU A 739 2.57 -44.19 -4.02
C GLU A 739 1.44 -43.30 -3.51
N VAL A 740 1.41 -42.03 -3.92
CA VAL A 740 0.35 -41.09 -3.56
C VAL A 740 -0.99 -41.57 -4.15
N LYS A 741 -1.01 -42.08 -5.39
CA LYS A 741 -2.21 -42.64 -6.04
C LYS A 741 -2.81 -43.79 -5.24
N ASN A 742 -1.96 -44.72 -4.80
CA ASN A 742 -2.39 -45.85 -3.97
C ASN A 742 -2.89 -45.39 -2.59
N LYS A 743 -2.18 -44.44 -1.96
CA LYS A 743 -2.54 -43.91 -0.63
C LYS A 743 -3.89 -43.19 -0.62
N GLU A 744 -4.18 -42.40 -1.64
CA GLU A 744 -5.49 -41.74 -1.79
C GLU A 744 -6.59 -42.72 -2.26
N GLY A 745 -6.22 -43.93 -2.67
CA GLY A 745 -7.15 -45.00 -3.02
C GLY A 745 -7.79 -44.84 -4.39
N ILE A 746 -7.04 -44.31 -5.35
CA ILE A 746 -7.49 -44.22 -6.75
C ILE A 746 -7.40 -45.61 -7.39
N SER A 747 -8.46 -46.00 -8.07
CA SER A 747 -8.58 -47.32 -8.71
C SER A 747 -7.57 -47.46 -9.85
N ARG A 748 -7.09 -48.68 -10.09
CA ARG A 748 -6.09 -48.96 -11.12
C ARG A 748 -6.59 -48.61 -12.52
N ASN A 749 -7.85 -48.94 -12.81
CA ASN A 749 -8.53 -48.70 -14.08
C ASN A 749 -9.16 -47.30 -14.19
N ALA A 750 -8.99 -46.44 -13.18
CA ALA A 750 -9.54 -45.09 -13.23
C ALA A 750 -8.81 -44.24 -14.27
N GLU A 751 -9.57 -43.58 -15.12
CA GLU A 751 -9.05 -42.74 -16.20
C GLU A 751 -8.72 -41.34 -15.67
N PHE A 752 -7.57 -40.79 -16.04
CA PHE A 752 -7.23 -39.40 -15.71
C PHE A 752 -8.09 -38.42 -16.52
N ILE A 753 -8.64 -37.41 -15.85
CA ILE A 753 -9.55 -36.43 -16.44
C ILE A 753 -8.89 -35.06 -16.57
N PHE A 754 -8.51 -34.43 -15.45
CA PHE A 754 -7.81 -33.14 -15.44
C PHE A 754 -7.11 -32.89 -14.10
N SER A 755 -6.24 -31.88 -14.08
CA SER A 755 -5.59 -31.40 -12.85
C SER A 755 -6.24 -30.10 -12.37
N LEU A 756 -6.57 -30.01 -11.08
CA LEU A 756 -7.09 -28.81 -10.42
C LEU A 756 -6.02 -28.20 -9.52
N TYR A 757 -5.75 -26.92 -9.75
CA TYR A 757 -4.89 -26.08 -8.94
C TYR A 757 -5.73 -25.08 -8.16
N ARG A 758 -5.10 -24.41 -7.20
CA ARG A 758 -5.79 -23.36 -6.44
C ARG A 758 -6.32 -22.27 -7.38
N ASN A 759 -7.58 -21.92 -7.18
CA ASN A 759 -8.39 -20.99 -7.98
C ASN A 759 -8.76 -21.48 -9.39
N ASP A 760 -8.53 -22.76 -9.74
CA ASP A 760 -9.21 -23.31 -10.93
C ASP A 760 -10.72 -23.24 -10.71
N ARG A 761 -11.48 -22.89 -11.75
CA ARG A 761 -12.93 -22.86 -11.70
C ARG A 761 -13.46 -24.23 -12.10
N ILE A 762 -14.49 -24.71 -11.43
CA ILE A 762 -15.18 -25.96 -11.75
C ILE A 762 -16.67 -25.71 -11.87
N LYS A 763 -17.34 -26.47 -12.74
CA LYS A 763 -18.80 -26.55 -12.81
C LYS A 763 -19.22 -27.95 -12.39
N VAL A 764 -20.12 -28.02 -11.42
CA VAL A 764 -20.70 -29.27 -10.94
C VAL A 764 -22.16 -29.29 -11.36
N VAL A 765 -22.54 -30.31 -12.12
CA VAL A 765 -23.91 -30.57 -12.53
C VAL A 765 -24.38 -31.81 -11.80
N ASP A 766 -25.36 -31.64 -10.91
CA ASP A 766 -26.07 -32.72 -10.24
C ASP A 766 -27.26 -33.13 -11.12
N THR A 767 -27.11 -34.25 -11.83
CA THR A 767 -28.15 -34.70 -12.76
C THR A 767 -29.37 -35.28 -12.06
N GLY A 768 -29.24 -35.74 -10.80
CA GLY A 768 -30.37 -36.29 -10.04
C GLY A 768 -31.33 -35.20 -9.58
N ASN A 769 -30.80 -34.04 -9.16
CA ASN A 769 -31.61 -32.91 -8.67
C ASN A 769 -31.80 -31.79 -9.71
N ASN A 770 -31.29 -31.95 -10.93
CA ASN A 770 -31.26 -30.92 -11.97
C ASN A 770 -30.66 -29.58 -11.51
N LEU A 771 -29.60 -29.65 -10.70
CA LEU A 771 -28.89 -28.48 -10.17
C LEU A 771 -27.55 -28.31 -10.87
N SER A 772 -27.13 -27.07 -11.06
CA SER A 772 -25.79 -26.77 -11.56
C SER A 772 -25.25 -25.54 -10.85
N GLU A 773 -23.98 -25.62 -10.44
CA GLU A 773 -23.32 -24.52 -9.75
C GLU A 773 -21.82 -24.53 -10.04
N GLU A 774 -21.20 -23.36 -9.98
CA GLU A 774 -19.77 -23.18 -10.25
C GLU A 774 -19.01 -22.70 -9.03
N PHE A 775 -17.79 -23.19 -8.88
CA PHE A 775 -16.96 -22.97 -7.71
C PHE A 775 -15.52 -22.67 -8.11
N LEU A 776 -14.79 -22.00 -7.23
CA LEU A 776 -13.33 -22.00 -7.25
C LEU A 776 -12.81 -23.16 -6.42
N PHE A 777 -11.83 -23.87 -6.96
CA PHE A 777 -11.14 -24.95 -6.30
C PHE A 777 -10.14 -24.39 -5.27
N GLY A 778 -10.29 -24.79 -4.01
CA GLY A 778 -9.32 -24.51 -2.95
C GLY A 778 -8.19 -25.52 -2.97
N SER A 779 -8.51 -26.76 -2.60
CA SER A 779 -7.58 -27.90 -2.56
C SER A 779 -8.29 -29.20 -2.20
N ARG A 780 -7.62 -30.35 -2.44
CA ARG A 780 -7.87 -31.58 -1.66
C ARG A 780 -7.60 -31.29 -0.18
N THR A 781 -8.59 -31.53 0.68
CA THR A 781 -8.52 -31.22 2.11
C THR A 781 -9.03 -32.39 2.95
N ASN A 782 -8.65 -32.43 4.22
CA ASN A 782 -8.97 -33.51 5.16
C ASN A 782 -8.44 -34.90 4.72
N PRO A 783 -7.13 -35.16 4.88
CA PRO A 783 -6.50 -36.41 4.43
C PRO A 783 -7.07 -37.68 5.05
N SER A 784 -7.74 -37.61 6.21
CA SER A 784 -8.37 -38.79 6.83
C SER A 784 -9.63 -39.26 6.10
N MET A 785 -10.26 -38.38 5.31
CA MET A 785 -11.42 -38.73 4.47
C MET A 785 -11.03 -38.61 3.00
N LYS A 786 -11.17 -39.71 2.24
CA LYS A 786 -10.90 -39.74 0.80
C LYS A 786 -11.91 -38.87 0.04
N ASN A 787 -11.49 -38.33 -1.10
CA ASN A 787 -12.33 -37.53 -2.00
C ASN A 787 -12.95 -36.25 -1.38
N TYR A 788 -12.36 -35.64 -0.34
CA TYR A 788 -12.83 -34.36 0.20
C TYR A 788 -12.05 -33.15 -0.34
N VAL A 789 -12.77 -32.08 -0.67
CA VAL A 789 -12.22 -30.83 -1.20
C VAL A 789 -12.70 -29.63 -0.41
N GLU A 790 -11.91 -28.56 -0.46
CA GLU A 790 -12.38 -27.22 -0.13
C GLU A 790 -12.75 -26.47 -1.42
N LEU A 791 -13.97 -25.95 -1.46
CA LEU A 791 -14.49 -25.12 -2.55
C LEU A 791 -14.73 -23.70 -2.04
N LYS A 792 -14.66 -22.74 -2.96
CA LYS A 792 -14.79 -21.31 -2.68
C LYS A 792 -15.75 -20.64 -3.65
N PRO A 793 -16.38 -19.52 -3.23
CA PRO A 793 -17.22 -18.73 -4.12
C PRO A 793 -16.37 -18.03 -5.19
N ILE A 794 -16.99 -17.73 -6.33
CA ILE A 794 -16.34 -17.04 -7.47
C ILE A 794 -16.38 -15.52 -7.29
N ASP A 795 -17.44 -15.02 -6.68
CA ASP A 795 -17.82 -13.62 -6.59
C ASP A 795 -17.42 -12.96 -5.27
N ARG A 796 -16.83 -13.69 -4.32
CA ARG A 796 -16.37 -13.18 -3.02
C ARG A 796 -15.21 -14.00 -2.48
N LYS A 797 -14.62 -13.54 -1.38
CA LYS A 797 -13.40 -14.16 -0.81
C LYS A 797 -13.68 -15.47 -0.07
N GLN A 798 -14.79 -15.54 0.64
CA GLN A 798 -15.25 -16.68 1.43
C GLN A 798 -16.78 -16.63 1.50
N TYR A 799 -17.38 -17.76 1.85
CA TYR A 799 -18.81 -17.83 2.12
C TYR A 799 -19.10 -17.26 3.53
N ASP A 800 -20.35 -16.89 3.74
CA ASP A 800 -20.88 -16.58 5.07
C ASP A 800 -21.55 -17.83 5.69
N THR A 801 -22.55 -17.64 6.55
CA THR A 801 -23.43 -18.72 7.03
C THR A 801 -24.57 -18.91 6.04
N GLU A 802 -24.32 -19.67 4.98
CA GLU A 802 -25.26 -19.91 3.90
C GLU A 802 -25.27 -21.38 3.42
N SER A 803 -26.15 -21.70 2.49
CA SER A 803 -26.22 -23.01 1.83
C SER A 803 -26.04 -22.82 0.33
N VAL A 804 -25.17 -23.63 -0.27
CA VAL A 804 -25.00 -23.70 -1.72
C VAL A 804 -25.95 -24.76 -2.30
N ASN A 805 -26.36 -24.61 -3.56
CA ASN A 805 -27.38 -25.44 -4.17
C ASN A 805 -26.92 -26.91 -4.27
N VAL A 806 -25.70 -27.14 -4.76
CA VAL A 806 -25.21 -28.50 -5.05
C VAL A 806 -24.72 -29.24 -3.79
N TYR A 807 -24.07 -28.54 -2.85
CA TYR A 807 -23.40 -29.18 -1.70
C TYR A 807 -24.02 -28.86 -0.33
N GLY A 808 -25.08 -28.06 -0.29
CA GLY A 808 -25.80 -27.69 0.93
C GLY A 808 -25.03 -26.73 1.85
N LYS A 809 -25.27 -26.87 3.16
CA LYS A 809 -24.76 -25.93 4.19
C LYS A 809 -23.25 -25.76 4.19
N VAL A 810 -22.82 -24.50 4.28
CA VAL A 810 -21.44 -24.07 4.55
C VAL A 810 -21.19 -24.05 6.06
N SER A 811 -19.97 -24.33 6.50
CA SER A 811 -19.60 -24.31 7.93
C SER A 811 -18.38 -23.43 8.17
N ASN A 812 -18.51 -22.46 9.09
CA ASN A 812 -17.44 -21.50 9.43
C ASN A 812 -16.84 -20.80 8.20
N GLY A 813 -17.69 -20.43 7.22
CA GLY A 813 -17.29 -19.78 5.97
C GLY A 813 -16.48 -20.64 5.00
N ARG A 814 -16.36 -21.95 5.25
CA ARG A 814 -15.63 -22.91 4.40
C ARG A 814 -16.56 -24.01 3.90
N LEU A 815 -16.54 -24.23 2.59
CA LEU A 815 -17.28 -25.32 1.95
C LEU A 815 -16.36 -26.53 1.80
N ILE A 816 -16.38 -27.43 2.81
CA ILE A 816 -15.58 -28.66 2.82
C ILE A 816 -16.50 -29.86 2.64
N LYS A 817 -16.42 -30.53 1.49
CA LYS A 817 -17.41 -31.54 1.06
C LYS A 817 -16.73 -32.66 0.28
N LYS A 818 -17.41 -33.82 0.18
CA LYS A 818 -17.03 -34.88 -0.75
C LYS A 818 -17.15 -34.30 -2.17
N PHE A 819 -16.11 -34.48 -2.98
CA PHE A 819 -15.99 -33.87 -4.31
C PHE A 819 -17.08 -34.32 -5.27
N SER A 820 -17.43 -35.60 -5.24
CA SER A 820 -18.37 -36.20 -6.20
C SER A 820 -19.31 -37.21 -5.55
N LYS A 821 -20.45 -37.39 -6.23
CA LYS A 821 -21.45 -38.45 -6.06
C LYS A 821 -21.74 -39.04 -7.44
N ARG A 822 -22.37 -40.22 -7.50
CA ARG A 822 -22.63 -40.96 -8.75
C ARG A 822 -23.32 -40.13 -9.86
N GLU A 823 -24.20 -39.20 -9.49
CA GLU A 823 -24.99 -38.38 -10.41
C GLU A 823 -24.31 -37.04 -10.76
N PHE A 824 -23.06 -36.83 -10.32
CA PHE A 824 -22.37 -35.58 -10.58
C PHE A 824 -21.60 -35.66 -11.90
N LYS A 825 -21.72 -34.62 -12.72
CA LYS A 825 -20.84 -34.35 -13.87
C LYS A 825 -20.00 -33.13 -13.55
N ILE A 826 -18.69 -33.30 -13.53
CA ILE A 826 -17.76 -32.24 -13.13
C ILE A 826 -16.94 -31.80 -14.34
N TYR A 827 -16.94 -30.49 -14.59
CA TYR A 827 -16.20 -29.85 -15.66
C TYR A 827 -15.15 -28.92 -15.07
N LYS A 828 -13.93 -28.95 -15.61
CA LYS A 828 -12.96 -27.89 -15.39
C LYS A 828 -13.33 -26.69 -16.25
N VAL A 829 -13.32 -25.50 -15.68
CA VAL A 829 -13.74 -24.27 -16.36
C VAL A 829 -12.53 -23.36 -16.51
N ASN A 830 -12.10 -23.17 -17.76
CA ASN A 830 -11.11 -22.15 -18.09
C ASN A 830 -11.80 -20.83 -18.37
N THR A 831 -11.09 -19.71 -18.20
CA THR A 831 -11.60 -18.39 -18.55
C THR A 831 -10.60 -17.64 -19.42
N ASP A 832 -11.09 -16.89 -20.40
CA ASP A 832 -10.25 -15.93 -21.13
C ASP A 832 -9.89 -14.72 -20.26
N GLU A 833 -9.19 -13.72 -20.82
CA GLU A 833 -8.84 -12.48 -20.12
C GLU A 833 -10.06 -11.64 -19.71
N LEU A 834 -11.23 -11.84 -20.31
CA LEU A 834 -12.48 -11.12 -20.01
C LEU A 834 -13.43 -11.92 -19.07
N GLY A 835 -13.02 -13.12 -18.65
CA GLY A 835 -13.81 -13.97 -17.76
C GLY A 835 -14.89 -14.81 -18.45
N ASN A 836 -14.84 -14.96 -19.78
CA ASN A 836 -15.73 -15.87 -20.51
C ASN A 836 -15.34 -17.33 -20.24
N PRO A 837 -16.26 -18.19 -19.78
CA PRO A 837 -15.95 -19.57 -19.41
C PRO A 837 -15.89 -20.52 -20.61
N PHE A 838 -14.97 -21.48 -20.56
CA PHE A 838 -14.85 -22.62 -21.47
C PHE A 838 -14.82 -23.91 -20.66
N TYR A 839 -15.72 -24.85 -20.97
CA TYR A 839 -15.92 -26.06 -20.18
C TYR A 839 -15.15 -27.24 -20.77
N LEU A 840 -14.33 -27.87 -19.94
CA LEU A 840 -13.53 -29.05 -20.30
C LEU A 840 -14.03 -30.26 -19.53
N LYS A 841 -14.44 -31.29 -20.27
CA LYS A 841 -14.73 -32.62 -19.72
C LYS A 841 -13.44 -33.38 -19.38
N LYS A 842 -12.41 -33.25 -20.22
CA LYS A 842 -11.11 -33.90 -20.10
C LYS A 842 -10.02 -32.96 -20.61
N GLU A 843 -8.89 -32.87 -19.90
CA GLU A 843 -7.77 -31.99 -20.24
C GLU A 843 -6.64 -32.71 -20.98
N ALA A 844 -6.35 -33.96 -20.63
CA ALA A 844 -5.30 -34.78 -21.26
C ALA A 844 -5.50 -36.27 -20.95
N ASN A 845 -4.75 -37.13 -21.63
CA ASN A 845 -4.73 -38.58 -21.34
C ASN A 845 -3.89 -38.93 -20.11
N PHE A 846 -2.89 -38.11 -19.78
CA PHE A 846 -1.96 -38.36 -18.68
C PHE A 846 -1.69 -37.10 -17.85
N PRO A 847 -1.37 -37.26 -16.55
CA PRO A 847 -0.92 -36.17 -15.70
C PRO A 847 0.44 -35.61 -16.15
N LYS A 848 0.62 -34.29 -15.98
CA LYS A 848 1.83 -33.52 -16.30
C LYS A 848 2.81 -33.45 -15.12
N ASP A 849 4.00 -32.88 -15.35
CA ASP A 849 5.05 -32.59 -14.35
C ASP A 849 5.63 -33.82 -13.61
N ILE A 850 5.63 -34.98 -14.28
CA ILE A 850 6.36 -36.18 -13.84
C ILE A 850 7.74 -36.13 -14.50
N ILE A 851 8.81 -36.10 -13.68
CA ILE A 851 10.14 -35.65 -14.13
C ILE A 851 11.04 -36.76 -14.69
N ASP A 852 10.63 -38.02 -14.54
CA ASP A 852 11.34 -39.26 -14.89
C ASP A 852 10.51 -40.14 -15.84
N LYS A 853 9.64 -39.52 -16.63
CA LYS A 853 8.88 -40.17 -17.70
C LYS A 853 9.70 -40.38 -18.96
#